data_AF-A0A7W7K718-F1
#
_entry.id   AF-A0A7W7K718-F1
#
_cell.length_a   1.000
_cell.length_b   1.000
_cell.length_c   1.000
_cell.angle_alpha   90.00
_cell.angle_beta   90.00
_cell.angle_gamma   90.00
#
_symmetry.space_group_name_H-M   'P 1'
#
loop_
_entity.id
_entity.type
_entity.pdbx_description
1 polymer ?
#
loop_
_entity_poly.entity_id
_entity_poly.type
_entity_poly.pdbx_seq_one_letter_code
_entity_poly.pdbx_strand_id
1 'polypeptide(L)'
;MKKQSFRPAAVRGVVPSRKALAAALAMVASFAFVGEAMAQAIVVDARSIPGGSPLQGQGASGASAAQPASGSEELPSSVSTGVSATPAFRAGNIGSATVNAADAELAAQEAQQSRLTRPRTAPKPNEFEVYVRSAIGRRIPRFGEDLLVSPATNFNVPATSTIPGDYPVEVGDTISVNTTGSVEGSADFIVDRNGEIFMPSVGRVRLIGVRNRDLRDRIAGAIGTKYRDFEVTVSIKRLHGLRVYVTGFANQPGAYNVNSLSTLVNAVLAAGGPSAGGSFRSIKLYRNGQEVRDFDLYDLVRGGDRSRDAILQNEDVIFIAPVGQQIAVIGSVNEEAIYEARPGESVADMLRIAGGASTLADSSRAILYSLDDKGTVGSRELILGDIASRPVTGGDIVQVLSQGSLAFPLERQSVVVRLEGEVNRPGNYFVAPNTPLSQVIEQAGGLTSRAYVFGTKLTRVTVREQQREGYAEALDQLETMLASAPLSSDQLIAAGERESQLRAANALLDKLRRSEPDGRLVLDLPYASTTLPGDLLLENNDSIVVPPRIDTIGVFGAVYRPASFRLGTAPARVREYVERAGGATRFADKRNIFLVRANGEVLTRKNGALNARVYPGDVVFMPVKAQSSSFWAKLRDITQIVFQLGLGAATVAAIN
;
A
#
# COMPACT_ATOMS: atom_id res chain seq x y z
N MET A 1 84.41 -11.03 -2.49
CA MET A 1 84.65 -10.17 -1.29
C MET A 1 83.86 -8.88 -1.43
N LYS A 2 82.78 -8.70 -0.65
CA LYS A 2 82.43 -7.49 0.13
C LYS A 2 80.99 -7.62 0.66
N LYS A 3 80.88 -7.57 1.99
CA LYS A 3 79.64 -7.41 2.78
C LYS A 3 79.20 -5.95 2.75
N GLN A 4 77.89 -5.72 2.90
CA GLN A 4 77.20 -4.63 3.63
C GLN A 4 75.70 -4.73 3.31
N SER A 5 74.71 -4.36 4.12
CA SER A 5 74.43 -4.29 5.56
C SER A 5 72.97 -3.83 5.66
N PHE A 6 72.30 -4.13 6.77
CA PHE A 6 70.85 -4.14 6.99
C PHE A 6 70.19 -2.76 7.29
N ARG A 7 68.83 -2.70 7.17
CA ARG A 7 67.79 -1.81 7.83
C ARG A 7 67.13 -0.66 6.99
N PRO A 8 65.89 -0.18 7.34
CA PRO A 8 64.61 -0.62 6.75
C PRO A 8 63.75 0.56 6.19
N ALA A 9 62.64 0.30 5.50
CA ALA A 9 61.69 1.37 5.10
C ALA A 9 60.23 0.99 5.34
N ALA A 10 59.50 1.97 5.87
CA ALA A 10 58.20 1.88 6.52
C ALA A 10 57.00 1.66 5.58
N VAL A 11 56.01 0.96 6.13
CA VAL A 11 54.66 0.77 5.58
C VAL A 11 53.88 2.08 5.68
N ARG A 12 53.42 2.60 4.53
CA ARG A 12 52.43 3.69 4.46
C ARG A 12 51.09 3.08 4.03
N GLY A 13 50.19 2.91 4.99
CA GLY A 13 48.80 2.54 4.73
C GLY A 13 48.05 3.72 4.10
N VAL A 14 47.50 3.49 2.90
CA VAL A 14 46.57 4.42 2.23
C VAL A 14 45.16 3.89 2.44
N VAL A 15 44.37 4.64 3.21
CA VAL A 15 42.91 4.43 3.39
C VAL A 15 42.20 4.93 2.12
N PRO A 16 41.33 4.15 1.44
CA PRO A 16 40.50 4.70 0.40
C PRO A 16 39.17 5.23 0.97
N SER A 17 38.75 6.35 0.38
CA SER A 17 37.62 7.19 0.74
C SER A 17 36.23 6.54 0.61
N ARG A 18 35.29 7.05 1.42
CA ARG A 18 33.87 6.64 1.60
C ARG A 18 32.96 6.65 0.37
N LYS A 19 33.45 6.92 -0.85
CA LYS A 19 32.62 6.99 -2.07
C LYS A 19 32.40 5.63 -2.77
N ALA A 20 33.03 4.56 -2.30
CA ALA A 20 32.91 3.22 -2.90
C ALA A 20 31.68 2.40 -2.42
N LEU A 21 30.96 2.86 -1.39
CA LEU A 21 29.87 2.08 -0.77
C LEU A 21 28.51 2.22 -1.49
N ALA A 22 28.29 3.31 -2.25
CA ALA A 22 27.02 3.58 -2.91
C ALA A 22 26.84 2.82 -4.25
N ALA A 23 27.93 2.40 -4.89
CA ALA A 23 27.87 1.75 -6.21
C ALA A 23 27.50 0.26 -6.17
N ALA A 24 27.60 -0.39 -5.00
CA ALA A 24 27.32 -1.82 -4.86
C ALA A 24 25.82 -2.14 -4.66
N LEU A 25 25.02 -1.19 -4.16
CA LEU A 25 23.58 -1.40 -3.88
C LEU A 25 22.69 -1.32 -5.13
N ALA A 26 23.15 -0.68 -6.20
CA ALA A 26 22.36 -0.56 -7.43
C ALA A 26 22.32 -1.86 -8.26
N MET A 27 23.35 -2.71 -8.15
CA MET A 27 23.59 -3.77 -9.13
C MET A 27 22.78 -5.05 -8.90
N VAL A 28 22.26 -5.35 -7.70
CA VAL A 28 21.56 -6.62 -7.42
C VAL A 28 20.09 -6.61 -7.89
N ALA A 29 19.50 -5.44 -8.11
CA ALA A 29 18.09 -5.32 -8.46
C ALA A 29 17.83 -4.49 -9.74
N SER A 30 18.80 -4.51 -10.66
CA SER A 30 18.58 -4.16 -12.07
C SER A 30 18.54 -5.38 -12.99
N PHE A 31 18.56 -6.61 -12.45
CA PHE A 31 18.73 -7.84 -13.24
C PHE A 31 17.43 -8.55 -13.66
N ALA A 32 16.27 -7.93 -13.47
CA ALA A 32 15.02 -8.36 -14.10
C ALA A 32 14.62 -7.53 -15.36
N PHE A 33 15.37 -6.46 -15.69
CA PHE A 33 15.02 -5.51 -16.77
C PHE A 33 16.21 -5.19 -17.70
N VAL A 34 16.83 -6.22 -18.28
CA VAL A 34 17.63 -6.04 -19.51
C VAL A 34 16.79 -6.53 -20.67
N GLY A 35 15.90 -5.65 -21.16
CA GLY A 35 14.99 -5.99 -22.26
C GLY A 35 14.06 -4.87 -22.76
N GLU A 36 14.03 -3.69 -22.13
CA GLU A 36 13.23 -2.56 -22.59
C GLU A 36 14.06 -1.27 -22.55
N ALA A 37 14.83 -1.02 -23.61
CA ALA A 37 15.40 0.31 -23.85
C ALA A 37 15.83 0.48 -25.31
N MET A 38 14.90 0.28 -26.26
CA MET A 38 15.06 0.77 -27.63
C MET A 38 13.68 1.08 -28.23
N ALA A 39 13.13 2.25 -27.91
CA ALA A 39 12.25 3.04 -28.78
C ALA A 39 11.65 4.18 -27.95
N GLN A 40 12.20 5.39 -28.07
CA GLN A 40 11.43 6.63 -28.05
C GLN A 40 12.31 7.78 -28.53
N ALA A 41 11.76 8.52 -29.49
CA ALA A 41 12.41 9.56 -30.27
C ALA A 41 12.71 10.82 -29.43
N ILE A 42 13.86 11.45 -29.69
CA ILE A 42 14.19 12.78 -29.19
C ILE A 42 14.01 13.77 -30.33
N VAL A 43 13.04 14.67 -30.16
CA VAL A 43 12.99 15.98 -30.81
C VAL A 43 13.06 17.03 -29.69
N VAL A 44 13.61 18.19 -30.03
CA VAL A 44 13.59 19.51 -29.35
C VAL A 44 14.95 19.98 -28.82
N ASP A 45 15.60 20.73 -29.72
CA ASP A 45 15.91 22.17 -29.62
C ASP A 45 16.88 22.71 -28.55
N ALA A 46 17.66 23.69 -29.00
CA ALA A 46 18.87 24.20 -28.36
C ALA A 46 18.67 25.60 -27.73
N ARG A 47 19.68 25.97 -26.91
CA ARG A 47 19.95 27.28 -26.24
C ARG A 47 19.41 27.30 -24.79
N SER A 48 20.13 27.73 -23.74
CA SER A 48 21.29 28.63 -23.61
C SER A 48 21.90 28.54 -22.19
N ILE A 49 23.23 28.65 -22.10
CA ILE A 49 24.08 29.04 -20.93
C ILE A 49 24.17 30.60 -20.93
N PRO A 50 24.51 31.41 -19.87
CA PRO A 50 25.39 31.26 -18.66
C PRO A 50 24.75 31.81 -17.35
N GLY A 51 25.34 31.88 -16.14
CA GLY A 51 26.68 31.77 -15.57
C GLY A 51 26.87 32.85 -14.46
N GLY A 52 27.62 32.56 -13.38
CA GLY A 52 28.28 33.58 -12.52
C GLY A 52 27.77 33.81 -11.08
N SER A 53 28.60 33.49 -10.08
CA SER A 53 28.60 33.98 -8.68
C SER A 53 29.29 35.39 -8.59
N PRO A 54 29.50 36.11 -7.43
CA PRO A 54 29.99 35.62 -6.11
C PRO A 54 29.60 36.43 -4.83
N LEU A 55 30.27 36.07 -3.71
CA LEU A 55 30.59 36.80 -2.44
C LEU A 55 29.80 36.42 -1.17
N GLN A 56 30.30 36.51 0.08
CA GLN A 56 31.52 36.11 0.83
C GLN A 56 31.35 36.64 2.29
N GLY A 57 31.87 35.94 3.32
CA GLY A 57 32.17 36.46 4.67
C GLY A 57 31.67 35.58 5.84
N GLN A 58 32.51 34.74 6.46
CA GLN A 58 33.26 34.95 7.73
C GLN A 58 32.35 35.07 8.98
N GLY A 59 32.55 34.37 10.11
CA GLY A 59 33.58 33.43 10.55
C GLY A 59 33.39 33.04 12.03
N ALA A 60 34.21 32.08 12.49
CA ALA A 60 34.69 31.82 13.86
C ALA A 60 33.68 31.45 14.98
N SER A 61 33.93 30.62 16.01
CA SER A 61 34.84 29.51 16.38
C SER A 61 35.00 29.56 17.92
N GLY A 62 35.07 28.40 18.59
CA GLY A 62 35.67 28.26 19.94
C GLY A 62 34.69 27.68 20.98
N ALA A 63 34.77 26.37 21.32
CA ALA A 63 35.70 25.74 22.29
C ALA A 63 35.25 26.00 23.75
N SER A 64 35.33 25.09 24.73
CA SER A 64 36.18 23.91 24.95
C SER A 64 35.65 23.08 26.14
N ALA A 65 35.93 21.77 26.13
CA ALA A 65 36.42 20.85 27.20
C ALA A 65 36.11 21.14 28.70
N ALA A 66 36.04 20.21 29.66
CA ALA A 66 36.33 18.78 29.84
C ALA A 66 35.90 18.49 31.32
N GLN A 67 35.22 17.36 31.63
CA GLN A 67 35.71 16.19 32.41
C GLN A 67 36.31 16.43 33.83
N PRO A 68 36.42 15.42 34.74
CA PRO A 68 35.76 14.10 34.84
C PRO A 68 35.41 13.64 36.29
N ALA A 69 34.84 12.42 36.39
CA ALA A 69 35.05 11.37 37.44
C ALA A 69 34.56 11.65 38.90
N SER A 70 34.11 10.72 39.74
CA SER A 70 34.23 9.25 39.86
C SER A 70 33.36 8.74 41.04
N GLY A 71 33.02 7.45 41.04
CA GLY A 71 32.81 6.59 42.23
C GLY A 71 31.35 6.18 42.51
N SER A 72 30.90 4.97 42.12
CA SER A 72 30.93 3.68 42.88
C SER A 72 30.11 3.76 44.18
N GLU A 73 28.94 3.15 44.34
CA GLU A 73 28.54 1.72 44.39
C GLU A 73 27.70 1.56 45.69
N GLU A 74 26.77 0.60 45.68
CA GLU A 74 26.07 -0.05 46.81
C GLU A 74 24.55 0.20 47.00
N LEU A 75 23.82 -0.88 46.70
CA LEU A 75 22.51 -1.31 47.25
C LEU A 75 22.69 -1.69 48.74
N PRO A 76 21.65 -1.81 49.61
CA PRO A 76 20.40 -2.52 49.29
C PRO A 76 19.10 -2.09 50.04
N SER A 77 17.99 -2.71 49.59
CA SER A 77 16.80 -3.17 50.34
C SER A 77 16.23 -2.34 51.50
N SER A 78 14.94 -2.01 51.43
CA SER A 78 13.92 -2.61 52.32
C SER A 78 12.52 -2.04 52.09
N VAL A 79 11.58 -2.91 52.45
CA VAL A 79 10.12 -2.83 52.38
C VAL A 79 9.57 -1.97 53.54
N SER A 80 8.49 -1.22 53.29
CA SER A 80 7.24 -1.21 54.08
C SER A 80 6.58 0.18 54.19
N THR A 81 5.37 0.26 53.62
CA THR A 81 4.12 0.85 54.17
C THR A 81 4.17 1.92 55.27
N GLY A 82 3.45 3.03 55.07
CA GLY A 82 2.99 3.87 56.19
C GLY A 82 2.53 5.30 55.86
N VAL A 83 1.28 5.43 55.41
CA VAL A 83 0.25 6.41 55.81
C VAL A 83 0.66 7.86 56.23
N SER A 84 0.14 8.82 55.45
CA SER A 84 -0.35 10.17 55.79
C SER A 84 0.52 11.16 56.55
N ALA A 85 0.87 12.28 55.88
CA ALA A 85 0.59 13.64 56.37
C ALA A 85 0.88 14.69 55.29
N THR A 86 -0.07 15.59 55.11
CA THR A 86 -0.02 16.83 54.31
C THR A 86 1.22 17.67 54.66
N PRO A 87 1.93 18.28 53.69
CA PRO A 87 2.68 19.49 53.94
C PRO A 87 1.88 20.71 53.45
N ALA A 88 1.76 21.68 54.35
CA ALA A 88 1.22 23.00 54.12
C ALA A 88 1.90 23.69 52.93
N PHE A 89 1.08 24.27 52.04
CA PHE A 89 1.54 25.21 51.03
C PHE A 89 2.10 26.45 51.69
N ARG A 90 3.41 26.62 51.60
CA ARG A 90 4.10 27.87 51.94
C ARG A 90 4.09 28.75 50.69
N ALA A 91 3.41 29.88 50.77
CA ALA A 91 3.39 30.89 49.73
C ALA A 91 4.81 31.44 49.48
N GLY A 92 5.26 31.37 48.23
CA GLY A 92 6.54 31.93 47.78
C GLY A 92 6.54 32.16 46.28
N ASN A 93 6.41 33.44 45.91
CA ASN A 93 6.72 34.05 44.60
C ASN A 93 6.20 33.39 43.32
N ILE A 94 5.02 33.86 42.88
CA ILE A 94 4.61 33.78 41.47
C ILE A 94 5.39 34.86 40.71
N GLY A 95 6.51 34.45 40.11
CA GLY A 95 7.07 35.12 38.94
C GLY A 95 6.25 34.72 37.73
N SER A 96 5.62 35.69 37.08
CA SER A 96 4.77 35.54 35.91
C SER A 96 5.52 34.87 34.76
N ALA A 97 5.35 33.56 34.59
CA ALA A 97 5.52 32.92 33.30
C ALA A 97 4.20 33.12 32.54
N THR A 98 4.12 34.20 31.76
CA THR A 98 3.14 34.33 30.70
C THR A 98 3.44 33.27 29.65
N VAL A 99 2.95 32.05 29.89
CA VAL A 99 2.66 31.13 28.79
C VAL A 99 1.53 31.82 28.05
N ASN A 100 1.81 32.36 26.85
CA ASN A 100 0.79 33.01 26.03
C ASN A 100 -0.40 32.04 25.93
N ALA A 101 -1.57 32.46 26.41
CA ALA A 101 -2.79 31.68 26.32
C ALA A 101 -3.06 31.27 24.85
N ALA A 102 -2.63 32.11 23.90
CA ALA A 102 -2.65 31.83 22.47
C ALA A 102 -1.79 30.61 22.07
N ASP A 103 -0.59 30.43 22.61
CA ASP A 103 0.30 29.30 22.27
C ASP A 103 -0.19 28.00 22.90
N ALA A 104 -0.78 28.07 24.10
CA ALA A 104 -1.43 26.92 24.74
C ALA A 104 -2.73 26.52 24.01
N GLU A 105 -3.48 27.49 23.49
CA GLU A 105 -4.68 27.27 22.71
C GLU A 105 -4.36 26.76 21.30
N LEU A 106 -3.25 27.22 20.69
CA LEU A 106 -2.71 26.69 19.43
C LEU A 106 -2.23 25.25 19.61
N ALA A 107 -1.45 24.96 20.66
CA ALA A 107 -0.99 23.61 20.95
C ALA A 107 -2.15 22.66 21.31
N ALA A 108 -3.19 23.14 21.97
CA ALA A 108 -4.41 22.37 22.24
C ALA A 108 -5.20 22.12 20.95
N GLN A 109 -5.29 23.10 20.03
CA GLN A 109 -5.90 22.94 18.71
C GLN A 109 -5.10 21.98 17.82
N GLU A 110 -3.77 22.08 17.81
CA GLU A 110 -2.86 21.18 17.11
C GLU A 110 -2.92 19.76 17.67
N ALA A 111 -3.00 19.59 19.00
CA ALA A 111 -3.18 18.28 19.63
C ALA A 111 -4.57 17.67 19.36
N GLN A 112 -5.61 18.51 19.29
CA GLN A 112 -6.96 18.10 18.89
C GLN A 112 -6.96 17.68 17.41
N GLN A 113 -6.38 18.48 16.52
CA GLN A 113 -6.25 18.18 15.08
C GLN A 113 -5.41 16.91 14.84
N SER A 114 -4.33 16.71 15.61
CA SER A 114 -3.46 15.52 15.54
C SER A 114 -4.16 14.25 16.03
N ARG A 115 -5.11 14.36 16.98
CA ARG A 115 -5.97 13.24 17.39
C ARG A 115 -7.06 12.94 16.34
N LEU A 116 -7.48 13.95 15.58
CA LEU A 116 -8.47 13.84 14.50
C LEU A 116 -7.90 13.30 13.17
N THR A 117 -6.58 13.11 13.07
CA THR A 117 -5.88 12.60 11.88
C THR A 117 -5.22 11.23 12.09
N ARG A 118 -5.70 10.44 13.06
CA ARG A 118 -5.34 9.01 13.07
C ARG A 118 -5.83 8.40 11.74
N PRO A 119 -4.96 7.76 10.94
CA PRO A 119 -5.38 7.07 9.74
C PRO A 119 -6.52 6.12 10.13
N ARG A 120 -7.68 6.26 9.48
CA ARG A 120 -8.78 5.31 9.66
C ARG A 120 -8.25 3.95 9.23
N THR A 121 -8.00 3.07 10.19
CA THR A 121 -7.57 1.70 9.91
C THR A 121 -8.73 0.97 9.27
N ALA A 122 -8.51 0.46 8.06
CA ALA A 122 -9.48 -0.42 7.40
C ALA A 122 -9.79 -1.62 8.31
N PRO A 123 -11.06 -2.04 8.39
CA PRO A 123 -11.43 -3.20 9.19
C PRO A 123 -10.72 -4.47 8.67
N LYS A 124 -10.34 -5.37 9.58
CA LYS A 124 -9.77 -6.68 9.19
C LYS A 124 -10.83 -7.49 8.45
N PRO A 125 -10.57 -8.07 7.27
CA PRO A 125 -11.57 -8.81 6.51
C PRO A 125 -12.22 -9.93 7.31
N ASN A 126 -13.53 -10.11 7.15
CA ASN A 126 -14.24 -11.26 7.74
C ASN A 126 -14.04 -12.54 6.91
N GLU A 127 -14.51 -13.69 7.42
CA GLU A 127 -14.35 -14.99 6.75
C GLU A 127 -14.99 -15.02 5.35
N PHE A 128 -16.16 -14.40 5.19
CA PHE A 128 -16.83 -14.33 3.89
C PHE A 128 -16.05 -13.48 2.88
N GLU A 129 -15.46 -12.36 3.28
CA GLU A 129 -14.56 -11.56 2.44
C GLU A 129 -13.34 -12.38 1.99
N VAL A 130 -12.77 -13.20 2.88
CA VAL A 130 -11.65 -14.09 2.56
C VAL A 130 -12.08 -15.16 1.55
N TYR A 131 -13.26 -15.75 1.73
CA TYR A 131 -13.85 -16.73 0.81
C TYR A 131 -14.15 -16.13 -0.57
N VAL A 132 -14.78 -14.96 -0.64
CA VAL A 132 -15.06 -14.28 -1.92
C VAL A 132 -13.75 -13.95 -2.64
N ARG A 133 -12.73 -13.50 -1.91
CA ARG A 133 -11.40 -13.24 -2.50
C ARG A 133 -10.74 -14.50 -3.05
N SER A 134 -10.83 -15.63 -2.37
CA SER A 134 -10.26 -16.89 -2.86
C SER A 134 -11.05 -17.46 -4.03
N ALA A 135 -12.38 -17.35 -4.02
CA ALA A 135 -13.26 -17.84 -5.08
C ALA A 135 -13.11 -17.03 -6.38
N ILE A 136 -12.94 -15.70 -6.28
CA ILE A 136 -12.94 -14.79 -7.44
C ILE A 136 -11.53 -14.37 -7.87
N GLY A 137 -10.51 -14.55 -7.00
CA GLY A 137 -9.12 -14.17 -7.30
C GLY A 137 -8.82 -12.67 -7.15
N ARG A 138 -9.78 -11.85 -6.69
CA ARG A 138 -9.58 -10.43 -6.37
C ARG A 138 -10.40 -10.01 -5.15
N ARG A 139 -10.00 -8.91 -4.50
CA ARG A 139 -10.74 -8.34 -3.37
C ARG A 139 -12.03 -7.68 -3.86
N ILE A 140 -13.15 -8.04 -3.24
CA ILE A 140 -14.45 -7.37 -3.40
C ILE A 140 -14.74 -6.61 -2.10
N PRO A 141 -14.97 -5.28 -2.14
CA PRO A 141 -15.25 -4.48 -0.95
C PRO A 141 -16.66 -4.75 -0.40
N ARG A 142 -16.90 -4.43 0.87
CA ARG A 142 -18.26 -4.42 1.42
C ARG A 142 -18.99 -3.16 0.97
N PHE A 143 -20.25 -3.27 0.64
CA PHE A 143 -21.03 -2.09 0.25
C PHE A 143 -21.08 -1.08 1.42
N GLY A 144 -20.75 0.17 1.12
CA GLY A 144 -20.63 1.25 2.11
C GLY A 144 -19.26 1.37 2.78
N GLU A 145 -18.30 0.47 2.51
CA GLU A 145 -16.94 0.56 3.05
C GLU A 145 -16.19 1.81 2.55
N ASP A 146 -16.36 2.19 1.29
CA ASP A 146 -15.67 3.34 0.69
C ASP A 146 -16.04 4.68 1.32
N LEU A 147 -17.25 4.78 1.89
CA LEU A 147 -17.68 5.94 2.68
C LEU A 147 -16.86 6.12 3.95
N LEU A 148 -16.22 5.05 4.43
CA LEU A 148 -15.46 5.03 5.68
C LEU A 148 -13.97 5.29 5.43
N VAL A 149 -13.44 4.81 4.30
CA VAL A 149 -11.99 4.72 4.05
C VAL A 149 -11.41 5.93 3.32
N SER A 150 -12.23 6.81 2.73
CA SER A 150 -11.71 8.01 2.05
C SER A 150 -11.03 8.98 3.04
N PRO A 151 -9.71 9.22 2.91
CA PRO A 151 -8.97 10.14 3.78
C PRO A 151 -9.35 11.61 3.55
N ALA A 152 -10.10 11.91 2.48
CA ALA A 152 -10.55 13.25 2.12
C ALA A 152 -11.87 13.67 2.82
N THR A 153 -12.63 12.73 3.38
CA THR A 153 -13.91 13.03 4.06
C THR A 153 -13.71 13.17 5.56
N ASN A 154 -13.32 14.38 5.96
CA ASN A 154 -13.45 14.86 7.34
C ASN A 154 -14.96 15.02 7.63
N PHE A 155 -15.61 13.95 8.09
CA PHE A 155 -17.02 13.98 8.56
C PHE A 155 -17.20 14.71 9.89
N ASN A 156 -16.11 15.13 10.52
CA ASN A 156 -16.19 16.24 11.44
C ASN A 156 -16.52 17.46 10.60
N VAL A 157 -17.80 17.80 10.59
CA VAL A 157 -18.28 19.13 10.24
C VAL A 157 -17.24 20.12 10.78
N PRO A 158 -16.48 20.83 9.91
CA PRO A 158 -15.58 21.86 10.38
C PRO A 158 -16.35 22.74 11.35
N ALA A 159 -15.74 23.21 12.43
CA ALA A 159 -16.37 24.15 13.36
C ALA A 159 -16.88 25.45 12.67
N THR A 160 -16.67 25.58 11.35
CA THR A 160 -17.10 26.63 10.43
C THR A 160 -18.32 26.28 9.57
N SER A 161 -18.97 25.11 9.73
CA SER A 161 -20.33 24.93 9.22
C SER A 161 -21.21 26.02 9.79
N THR A 162 -21.79 26.85 8.94
CA THR A 162 -22.72 27.90 9.35
C THR A 162 -23.82 27.27 10.20
N ILE A 163 -23.79 27.54 11.50
CA ILE A 163 -24.78 27.04 12.44
C ILE A 163 -26.16 27.53 11.96
N PRO A 164 -27.14 26.63 11.76
CA PRO A 164 -28.43 27.01 11.20
C PRO A 164 -29.08 28.17 11.97
N GLY A 165 -29.75 29.08 11.26
CA GLY A 165 -30.39 30.26 11.88
C GLY A 165 -31.52 29.90 12.86
N ASP A 166 -32.05 28.70 12.77
CA ASP A 166 -33.06 28.12 13.66
C ASP A 166 -32.50 27.34 14.84
N TYR A 167 -31.18 27.13 14.92
CA TYR A 167 -30.54 26.52 16.08
C TYR A 167 -30.86 27.32 17.35
N PRO A 168 -31.49 26.71 18.36
CA PRO A 168 -31.67 27.33 19.67
C PRO A 168 -30.35 27.31 20.43
N VAL A 169 -29.96 28.44 21.01
CA VAL A 169 -28.78 28.50 21.88
C VAL A 169 -29.00 27.64 23.12
N GLU A 170 -28.02 26.79 23.43
CA GLU A 170 -28.05 25.86 24.57
C GLU A 170 -26.95 26.17 25.59
N VAL A 171 -27.05 25.54 26.76
CA VAL A 171 -26.06 25.68 27.84
C VAL A 171 -24.71 25.13 27.39
N GLY A 172 -23.64 25.88 27.65
CA GLY A 172 -22.27 25.53 27.27
C GLY A 172 -21.84 26.02 25.88
N ASP A 173 -22.76 26.56 25.07
CA ASP A 173 -22.40 27.21 23.82
C ASP A 173 -21.51 28.43 24.06
N THR A 174 -20.57 28.69 23.17
CA THR A 174 -19.67 29.86 23.23
C THR A 174 -20.11 30.89 22.19
N ILE A 175 -20.49 32.07 22.65
CA ILE A 175 -20.98 33.18 21.84
C ILE A 175 -19.87 34.22 21.70
N SER A 176 -19.45 34.53 20.49
CA SER A 176 -18.51 35.60 20.19
C SER A 176 -19.27 36.88 19.88
N VAL A 177 -18.95 37.95 20.61
CA VAL A 177 -19.56 39.27 20.48
C VAL A 177 -18.47 40.28 20.17
N ASN A 178 -18.62 40.94 19.02
CA ASN A 178 -17.74 42.01 18.55
C ASN A 178 -18.52 43.31 18.50
N THR A 179 -18.02 44.34 19.18
CA THR A 179 -18.64 45.67 19.25
C THR A 179 -17.67 46.75 18.76
N THR A 180 -18.20 47.71 18.01
CA THR A 180 -17.48 48.90 17.52
C THR A 180 -18.32 50.17 17.73
N GLY A 181 -17.70 51.35 17.72
CA GLY A 181 -18.38 52.64 17.93
C GLY A 181 -18.21 53.16 19.35
N SER A 182 -19.31 53.48 20.05
CA SER A 182 -19.25 54.00 21.44
C SER A 182 -18.66 53.02 22.46
N VAL A 183 -18.61 51.73 22.11
CA VAL A 183 -18.02 50.66 22.90
C VAL A 183 -17.26 49.74 21.95
N GLU A 184 -15.98 49.52 22.24
CA GLU A 184 -15.09 48.70 21.43
C GLU A 184 -14.64 47.48 22.21
N GLY A 185 -14.68 46.31 21.56
CA GLY A 185 -14.24 45.07 22.17
C GLY A 185 -14.67 43.83 21.41
N SER A 186 -13.95 42.74 21.66
CA SER A 186 -14.23 41.39 21.19
C SER A 186 -14.14 40.46 22.38
N ALA A 187 -15.20 39.74 22.70
CA ALA A 187 -15.21 38.81 23.82
C ALA A 187 -16.04 37.56 23.50
N ASP A 188 -15.59 36.43 24.04
CA ASP A 188 -16.30 35.17 23.97
C ASP A 188 -16.97 34.87 25.32
N PHE A 189 -18.25 34.55 25.27
CA PHE A 189 -19.05 34.25 26.44
C PHE A 189 -19.60 32.83 26.37
N ILE A 190 -19.36 32.04 27.41
CA ILE A 190 -19.94 30.71 27.54
C ILE A 190 -21.31 30.85 28.21
N VAL A 191 -22.34 30.26 27.61
CA VAL A 191 -23.68 30.19 28.19
C VAL A 191 -23.63 29.34 29.45
N ASP A 192 -23.93 29.94 30.60
CA ASP A 192 -23.85 29.28 31.89
C ASP A 192 -25.02 28.30 32.13
N ARG A 193 -25.01 27.63 33.29
CA ARG A 193 -26.08 26.68 33.67
C ARG A 193 -27.46 27.32 33.86
N ASN A 194 -27.53 28.64 34.01
CA ASN A 194 -28.80 29.38 34.07
C ASN A 194 -29.29 29.78 32.67
N GLY A 195 -28.50 29.49 31.62
CA GLY A 195 -28.81 29.89 30.26
C GLY A 195 -28.48 31.34 29.96
N GLU A 196 -27.56 31.94 30.73
CA GLU A 196 -27.18 33.35 30.63
C GLU A 196 -25.70 33.51 30.26
N ILE A 197 -25.36 34.65 29.67
CA ILE A 197 -23.98 35.11 29.58
C ILE A 197 -23.77 36.31 30.49
N PHE A 198 -22.58 36.43 31.09
CA PHE A 198 -22.19 37.59 31.87
C PHE A 198 -21.30 38.51 31.04
N MET A 199 -21.84 39.67 30.67
CA MET A 199 -21.11 40.70 29.93
C MET A 199 -20.65 41.80 30.89
N PRO A 200 -19.34 42.08 30.98
CA PRO A 200 -18.85 43.23 31.75
C PRO A 200 -19.58 44.53 31.34
N SER A 201 -19.92 45.36 32.32
CA SER A 201 -20.65 46.64 32.14
C SER A 201 -22.11 46.57 31.67
N VAL A 202 -22.54 45.50 31.01
CA VAL A 202 -23.94 45.28 30.56
C VAL A 202 -24.73 44.45 31.59
N GLY A 203 -24.10 43.44 32.19
CA GLY A 203 -24.71 42.52 33.15
C GLY A 203 -25.05 41.16 32.54
N ARG A 204 -26.03 40.47 33.11
CA ARG A 204 -26.44 39.13 32.67
C ARG A 204 -27.45 39.22 31.53
N VAL A 205 -27.24 38.42 30.48
CA VAL A 205 -28.13 38.35 29.32
C VAL A 205 -28.57 36.91 29.13
N ARG A 206 -29.87 36.66 29.25
CA ARG A 206 -30.45 35.33 29.03
C ARG A 206 -30.54 35.01 27.54
N LEU A 207 -29.89 33.92 27.13
CA LEU A 207 -29.75 33.45 25.75
C LEU A 207 -30.32 32.05 25.49
N ILE A 208 -30.54 31.23 26.51
CA ILE A 208 -31.10 29.89 26.31
C ILE A 208 -32.41 29.90 25.51
N GLY A 209 -32.49 29.07 24.48
CA GLY A 209 -33.63 28.95 23.57
C GLY A 209 -33.75 30.08 22.54
N VAL A 210 -32.92 31.11 22.60
CA VAL A 210 -32.86 32.15 21.56
C VAL A 210 -32.30 31.53 20.30
N ARG A 211 -32.98 31.72 19.16
CA ARG A 211 -32.51 31.19 17.89
C ARG A 211 -31.30 31.97 17.40
N ASN A 212 -30.36 31.30 16.72
CA ASN A 212 -29.17 31.93 16.18
C ASN A 212 -29.48 33.18 15.32
N ARG A 213 -30.58 33.17 14.56
CA ARG A 213 -31.05 34.32 13.77
C ARG A 213 -31.42 35.55 14.61
N ASP A 214 -31.90 35.36 15.83
CA ASP A 214 -32.41 36.41 16.73
C ASP A 214 -31.34 36.83 17.76
N LEU A 215 -30.19 36.15 17.76
CA LEU A 215 -29.16 36.28 18.77
C LEU A 215 -28.51 37.67 18.78
N ARG A 216 -28.29 38.24 17.58
CA ARG A 216 -27.76 39.59 17.41
C ARG A 216 -28.68 40.62 18.05
N ASP A 217 -29.97 40.58 17.74
CA ASP A 217 -30.94 41.58 18.21
C ASP A 217 -31.11 41.50 19.73
N ARG A 218 -31.09 40.28 20.29
CA ARG A 218 -31.13 40.05 21.74
C ARG A 218 -29.95 40.70 22.46
N ILE A 219 -28.73 40.53 21.96
CA ILE A 219 -27.52 41.09 22.57
C ILE A 219 -27.44 42.60 22.32
N ALA A 220 -27.78 43.06 21.12
CA ALA A 220 -27.86 44.48 20.80
C ALA A 220 -28.81 45.22 21.76
N GLY A 221 -30.00 44.66 22.01
CA GLY A 221 -30.95 45.21 22.96
C GLY A 221 -30.40 45.32 24.39
N ALA A 222 -29.61 44.34 24.84
CA ALA A 222 -28.97 44.38 26.15
C ALA A 222 -27.89 45.46 26.23
N ILE A 223 -26.99 45.54 25.25
CA ILE A 223 -25.92 46.57 25.17
C ILE A 223 -26.54 47.98 25.09
N GLY A 224 -27.62 48.12 24.33
CA GLY A 224 -28.36 49.37 24.14
C GLY A 224 -28.96 49.99 25.41
N THR A 225 -29.03 49.22 26.51
CA THR A 225 -29.45 49.75 27.81
C THR A 225 -28.38 50.64 28.46
N LYS A 226 -27.11 50.50 28.06
CA LYS A 226 -25.96 51.22 28.63
C LYS A 226 -25.20 52.07 27.61
N TYR A 227 -25.21 51.70 26.34
CA TYR A 227 -24.45 52.34 25.27
C TYR A 227 -25.38 52.75 24.11
N ARG A 228 -24.99 53.77 23.34
CA ARG A 228 -25.70 54.25 22.13
C ARG A 228 -24.67 54.51 21.04
N ASP A 229 -25.09 54.48 19.77
CA ASP A 229 -24.18 54.67 18.63
C ASP A 229 -23.04 53.62 18.59
N PHE A 230 -23.45 52.35 18.68
CA PHE A 230 -22.57 51.18 18.55
C PHE A 230 -23.06 50.24 17.46
N GLU A 231 -22.14 49.48 16.89
CA GLU A 231 -22.44 48.34 16.04
C GLU A 231 -22.06 47.05 16.76
N VAL A 232 -22.87 46.00 16.60
CA VAL A 232 -22.60 44.69 17.17
C VAL A 232 -22.74 43.58 16.14
N THR A 233 -21.73 42.73 16.13
CA THR A 233 -21.69 41.46 15.40
C THR A 233 -21.67 40.33 16.41
N VAL A 234 -22.57 39.36 16.24
CA VAL A 234 -22.69 38.20 17.14
C VAL A 234 -22.64 36.93 16.32
N SER A 235 -21.88 35.95 16.79
CA SER A 235 -21.83 34.61 16.19
C SER A 235 -21.60 33.55 17.25
N ILE A 236 -22.03 32.32 16.99
CA ILE A 236 -21.69 31.18 17.86
C ILE A 236 -20.31 30.67 17.43
N LYS A 237 -19.32 30.79 18.31
CA LYS A 237 -17.94 30.34 18.07
C LYS A 237 -17.79 28.83 18.25
N ARG A 238 -18.51 28.24 19.19
CA ARG A 238 -18.43 26.81 19.50
C ARG A 238 -19.75 26.30 20.07
N LEU A 239 -20.25 25.20 19.55
CA LEU A 239 -21.36 24.44 20.13
C LEU A 239 -20.87 23.63 21.33
N HIS A 240 -21.72 23.43 22.33
CA HIS A 240 -21.35 22.58 23.45
C HIS A 240 -21.12 21.11 23.01
N GLY A 241 -20.22 20.44 23.72
CA GLY A 241 -19.87 19.05 23.47
C GLY A 241 -20.82 18.09 24.17
N LEU A 242 -21.21 17.03 23.46
CA LEU A 242 -21.96 15.89 23.95
C LEU A 242 -21.04 14.67 24.01
N ARG A 243 -21.16 13.88 25.07
CA ARG A 243 -20.49 12.57 25.16
C ARG A 243 -21.47 11.49 24.72
N VAL A 244 -21.08 10.66 23.76
CA VAL A 244 -21.84 9.50 23.30
C VAL A 244 -20.96 8.25 23.29
N TYR A 245 -21.56 7.07 23.29
CA TYR A 245 -20.83 5.80 23.27
C TYR A 245 -21.15 5.02 22.01
N VAL A 246 -20.13 4.60 21.27
CA VAL A 246 -20.28 3.69 20.14
C VAL A 246 -19.80 2.31 20.56
N THR A 247 -20.68 1.31 20.46
CA THR A 247 -20.51 -0.03 21.01
C THR A 247 -20.93 -1.10 20.00
N GLY A 248 -20.76 -2.38 20.36
CA GLY A 248 -21.04 -3.51 19.48
C GLY A 248 -19.92 -3.73 18.45
N PHE A 249 -20.31 -4.10 17.23
CA PHE A 249 -19.37 -4.42 16.15
C PHE A 249 -18.87 -3.17 15.41
N ALA A 250 -18.48 -2.14 16.16
CA ALA A 250 -17.84 -0.94 15.62
C ALA A 250 -16.37 -1.19 15.26
N ASN A 251 -15.85 -0.49 14.25
CA ASN A 251 -14.43 -0.58 13.90
C ASN A 251 -13.55 -0.02 15.03
N GLN A 252 -13.96 1.09 15.65
CA GLN A 252 -13.33 1.66 16.84
C GLN A 252 -14.42 1.91 17.91
N PRO A 253 -14.71 0.92 18.78
CA PRO A 253 -15.67 1.13 19.86
C PRO A 253 -15.09 2.06 20.93
N GLY A 254 -15.92 2.88 21.56
CA GLY A 254 -15.48 3.80 22.61
C GLY A 254 -16.42 4.97 22.87
N ALA A 255 -15.98 5.87 23.75
CA ALA A 255 -16.66 7.13 24.02
C ALA A 255 -16.18 8.21 23.03
N TYR A 256 -17.12 8.93 22.45
CA TYR A 256 -16.89 9.99 21.46
C TYR A 256 -17.46 11.30 21.98
N ASN A 257 -16.68 12.38 21.81
CA ASN A 257 -17.16 13.74 22.07
C ASN A 257 -17.57 14.36 20.74
N VAL A 258 -18.87 14.58 20.58
CA VAL A 258 -19.50 15.18 19.40
C VAL A 258 -20.13 16.53 19.78
N ASN A 259 -20.68 17.29 18.84
CA ASN A 259 -21.37 18.55 19.15
C ASN A 259 -22.90 18.36 19.16
N SER A 260 -23.63 19.38 19.63
CA SER A 260 -25.10 19.37 19.74
C SER A 260 -25.87 19.18 18.43
N LEU A 261 -25.24 19.41 17.28
CA LEU A 261 -25.82 19.19 15.95
C LEU A 261 -25.44 17.83 15.35
N SER A 262 -24.67 17.02 16.08
CA SER A 262 -24.19 15.74 15.57
C SER A 262 -25.29 14.70 15.56
N THR A 263 -25.36 13.94 14.47
CA THR A 263 -26.32 12.86 14.30
C THR A 263 -25.70 11.49 14.53
N LEU A 264 -26.54 10.46 14.60
CA LEU A 264 -26.14 9.06 14.68
C LEU A 264 -25.09 8.72 13.62
N VAL A 265 -25.34 9.09 12.36
CA VAL A 265 -24.40 8.84 11.26
C VAL A 265 -23.03 9.49 11.52
N ASN A 266 -22.99 10.74 11.99
CA ASN A 266 -21.73 11.42 12.27
C ASN A 266 -20.88 10.66 13.31
N ALA A 267 -21.51 10.18 14.37
CA ALA A 267 -20.82 9.42 15.41
C ALA A 267 -20.36 8.03 14.92
N VAL A 268 -21.16 7.34 14.10
CA VAL A 268 -20.75 6.06 13.48
C VAL A 268 -19.55 6.26 12.56
N LEU A 269 -19.56 7.30 11.73
CA LEU A 269 -18.44 7.62 10.84
C LEU A 269 -17.19 8.07 11.63
N ALA A 270 -17.38 8.77 12.75
CA ALA A 270 -16.28 9.10 13.67
C ALA A 270 -15.66 7.86 14.32
N ALA A 271 -16.47 6.81 14.56
CA ALA A 271 -16.01 5.50 15.02
C ALA A 271 -15.40 4.61 13.93
N GLY A 272 -15.22 5.15 12.71
CA GLY A 272 -14.68 4.41 11.57
C GLY A 272 -15.67 3.41 10.97
N GLY A 273 -16.96 3.56 11.28
CA GLY A 273 -18.06 2.72 10.79
C GLY A 273 -18.14 1.32 11.41
N PRO A 274 -19.02 0.46 10.87
CA PRO A 274 -19.09 -0.95 11.24
C PRO A 274 -17.78 -1.69 10.92
N SER A 275 -17.33 -2.52 11.87
CA SER A 275 -16.25 -3.49 11.66
C SER A 275 -16.65 -4.55 10.65
N ALA A 276 -15.75 -5.47 10.29
CA ALA A 276 -16.02 -6.55 9.33
C ALA A 276 -17.19 -7.47 9.72
N GLY A 277 -17.42 -7.65 11.02
CA GLY A 277 -18.57 -8.38 11.56
C GLY A 277 -19.75 -7.49 11.96
N GLY A 278 -19.70 -6.19 11.66
CA GLY A 278 -20.76 -5.23 12.00
C GLY A 278 -21.73 -4.97 10.86
N SER A 279 -23.00 -4.84 11.21
CA SER A 279 -24.09 -4.55 10.29
C SER A 279 -24.03 -3.11 9.81
N PHE A 280 -24.21 -2.90 8.51
CA PHE A 280 -24.48 -1.58 7.94
C PHE A 280 -25.98 -1.26 7.95
N ARG A 281 -26.83 -2.26 8.19
CA ARG A 281 -28.27 -2.17 8.02
C ARG A 281 -29.07 -2.14 9.31
N SER A 282 -28.40 -2.38 10.44
CA SER A 282 -28.96 -2.24 11.78
C SER A 282 -27.96 -1.54 12.70
N ILE A 283 -28.16 -0.23 12.84
CA ILE A 283 -27.43 0.63 13.77
C ILE A 283 -28.44 1.24 14.73
N LYS A 284 -28.37 0.82 15.99
CA LYS A 284 -29.37 1.13 16.99
C LYS A 284 -28.94 2.28 17.88
N LEU A 285 -29.86 3.19 18.15
CA LEU A 285 -29.69 4.27 19.13
C LEU A 285 -30.46 3.94 20.40
N TYR A 286 -29.75 3.83 21.51
CA TYR A 286 -30.32 3.70 22.84
C TYR A 286 -30.20 5.02 23.60
N ARG A 287 -31.29 5.46 24.20
CA ARG A 287 -31.35 6.64 25.06
C ARG A 287 -32.05 6.27 26.36
N ASN A 288 -31.43 6.56 27.49
CA ASN A 288 -31.95 6.20 28.81
C ASN A 288 -32.33 4.70 28.92
N GLY A 289 -31.59 3.83 28.23
CA GLY A 289 -31.83 2.38 28.20
C GLY A 289 -32.92 1.89 27.24
N GLN A 290 -33.59 2.78 26.48
CA GLN A 290 -34.62 2.40 25.51
C GLN A 290 -34.13 2.56 24.07
N GLU A 291 -34.51 1.63 23.19
CA GLU A 291 -34.24 1.72 21.74
C GLU A 291 -35.10 2.85 21.15
N VAL A 292 -34.45 3.92 20.70
CA VAL A 292 -35.11 5.09 20.10
C VAL A 292 -35.25 4.92 18.60
N ARG A 293 -34.21 4.41 17.93
CA ARG A 293 -34.14 4.26 16.46
C ARG A 293 -33.28 3.07 16.08
N ASP A 294 -33.62 2.46 14.94
CA ASP A 294 -32.77 1.55 14.17
C ASP A 294 -32.57 2.13 12.77
N PHE A 295 -31.31 2.35 12.41
CA PHE A 295 -30.89 3.05 11.21
C PHE A 295 -30.22 2.11 10.22
N ASP A 296 -30.67 2.15 8.97
CA ASP A 296 -30.08 1.43 7.85
C ASP A 296 -29.22 2.39 7.02
N LEU A 297 -27.90 2.19 7.01
CA LEU A 297 -27.02 3.03 6.22
C LEU A 297 -27.26 2.86 4.72
N TYR A 298 -27.82 1.74 4.26
CA TYR A 298 -28.13 1.55 2.84
C TYR A 298 -29.22 2.52 2.37
N ASP A 299 -30.18 2.87 3.23
CA ASP A 299 -31.23 3.85 2.90
C ASP A 299 -30.63 5.24 2.65
N LEU A 300 -29.57 5.59 3.39
CA LEU A 300 -28.83 6.83 3.17
C LEU A 300 -28.01 6.79 1.88
N VAL A 301 -27.25 5.71 1.68
CA VAL A 301 -26.24 5.61 0.62
C VAL A 301 -26.87 5.40 -0.75
N ARG A 302 -27.90 4.56 -0.82
CA ARG A 302 -28.60 4.25 -2.08
C ARG A 302 -29.87 5.09 -2.27
N GLY A 303 -30.58 5.39 -1.18
CA GLY A 303 -31.86 6.11 -1.22
C GLY A 303 -31.75 7.61 -0.94
N GLY A 304 -30.63 8.10 -0.39
CA GLY A 304 -30.51 9.49 0.06
C GLY A 304 -31.41 9.84 1.25
N ASP A 305 -31.98 8.84 1.94
CA ASP A 305 -32.94 9.06 3.03
C ASP A 305 -32.22 9.32 4.36
N ARG A 306 -32.47 10.49 4.96
CA ARG A 306 -31.98 10.88 6.29
C ARG A 306 -33.07 10.90 7.36
N SER A 307 -34.30 10.48 7.04
CA SER A 307 -35.46 10.58 7.94
C SER A 307 -35.27 9.88 9.29
N ARG A 308 -34.43 8.84 9.33
CA ARG A 308 -34.10 8.07 10.53
C ARG A 308 -32.78 8.46 11.19
N ASP A 309 -32.04 9.44 10.64
CA ASP A 309 -30.79 9.93 11.20
C ASP A 309 -31.07 10.87 12.39
N ALA A 310 -31.08 10.31 13.60
CA ALA A 310 -31.45 11.05 14.80
C ALA A 310 -30.32 11.98 15.28
N ILE A 311 -30.70 13.18 15.75
CA ILE A 311 -29.80 14.06 16.50
C ILE A 311 -29.49 13.42 17.85
N LEU A 312 -28.20 13.42 18.20
CA LEU A 312 -27.68 12.80 19.40
C LEU A 312 -27.89 13.67 20.64
N GLN A 313 -28.00 13.01 21.78
CA GLN A 313 -28.05 13.61 23.11
C GLN A 313 -26.92 13.08 23.98
N ASN A 314 -26.65 13.78 25.08
CA ASN A 314 -25.61 13.36 26.02
C ASN A 314 -25.94 11.97 26.61
N GLU A 315 -24.92 11.13 26.72
CA GLU A 315 -24.97 9.72 27.13
C GLU A 315 -25.77 8.78 26.22
N ASP A 316 -26.09 9.19 24.98
CA ASP A 316 -26.64 8.26 23.98
C ASP A 316 -25.66 7.10 23.71
N VAL A 317 -26.21 5.89 23.56
CA VAL A 317 -25.46 4.69 23.22
C VAL A 317 -25.85 4.24 21.83
N ILE A 318 -24.89 4.27 20.92
CA ILE A 318 -25.01 3.76 19.55
C ILE A 318 -24.46 2.34 19.56
N PHE A 319 -25.30 1.38 19.18
CA PHE A 319 -24.96 -0.04 19.15
C PHE A 319 -25.00 -0.54 17.71
N ILE A 320 -23.86 -1.00 17.20
CA ILE A 320 -23.76 -1.62 15.87
C ILE A 320 -23.99 -3.13 16.03
N ALA A 321 -25.08 -3.62 15.44
CA ALA A 321 -25.47 -5.02 15.47
C ALA A 321 -24.45 -5.91 14.72
N PRO A 322 -24.39 -7.24 15.01
CA PRO A 322 -23.65 -8.17 14.16
C PRO A 322 -24.22 -8.17 12.73
N VAL A 323 -23.34 -8.36 11.75
CA VAL A 323 -23.72 -8.48 10.34
C VAL A 323 -24.64 -9.70 10.14
N GLY A 324 -25.70 -9.51 9.35
CA GLY A 324 -26.61 -10.57 8.93
C GLY A 324 -26.04 -11.47 7.83
N GLN A 325 -26.95 -12.09 7.07
CA GLN A 325 -26.57 -12.92 5.92
C GLN A 325 -25.89 -12.06 4.86
N GLN A 326 -24.80 -12.56 4.28
CA GLN A 326 -24.02 -11.83 3.27
C GLN A 326 -24.03 -12.54 1.93
N ILE A 327 -24.02 -11.75 0.86
CA ILE A 327 -23.98 -12.21 -0.53
C ILE A 327 -23.08 -11.28 -1.33
N ALA A 328 -22.24 -11.84 -2.19
CA ALA A 328 -21.43 -11.07 -3.11
C ALA A 328 -22.15 -10.95 -4.45
N VAL A 329 -22.29 -9.73 -4.98
CA VAL A 329 -22.85 -9.48 -6.31
C VAL A 329 -21.75 -8.86 -7.17
N ILE A 330 -21.39 -9.54 -8.25
CA ILE A 330 -20.25 -9.19 -9.12
C ILE A 330 -20.59 -9.34 -10.61
N GLY A 331 -19.67 -8.95 -11.47
CA GLY A 331 -19.79 -9.05 -12.92
C GLY A 331 -20.43 -7.81 -13.54
N SER A 332 -21.35 -8.01 -14.48
CA SER A 332 -22.00 -6.95 -15.23
C SER A 332 -23.13 -6.28 -14.43
N VAL A 333 -22.79 -5.68 -13.29
CA VAL A 333 -23.67 -4.88 -12.43
C VAL A 333 -23.13 -3.46 -12.29
N ASN A 334 -23.96 -2.51 -11.84
CA ASN A 334 -23.53 -1.12 -11.70
C ASN A 334 -22.56 -0.91 -10.53
N GLU A 335 -22.66 -1.72 -9.48
CA GLU A 335 -21.73 -1.70 -8.36
C GLU A 335 -21.45 -3.12 -7.86
N GLU A 336 -20.19 -3.53 -7.92
CA GLU A 336 -19.76 -4.83 -7.41
C GLU A 336 -19.38 -4.71 -5.94
N ALA A 337 -20.06 -5.46 -5.06
CA ALA A 337 -19.74 -5.46 -3.63
C ALA A 337 -20.26 -6.71 -2.91
N ILE A 338 -19.86 -6.85 -1.65
CA ILE A 338 -20.48 -7.73 -0.67
C ILE A 338 -21.60 -6.96 0.02
N TYR A 339 -22.83 -7.50 -0.09
CA TYR A 339 -24.04 -6.93 0.46
C TYR A 339 -24.53 -7.72 1.68
N GLU A 340 -25.13 -7.01 2.62
CA GLU A 340 -25.86 -7.58 3.74
C GLU A 340 -27.35 -7.66 3.40
N ALA A 341 -27.90 -8.87 3.48
CA ALA A 341 -29.31 -9.16 3.27
C ALA A 341 -30.07 -9.18 4.59
N ARG A 342 -31.25 -8.55 4.61
CA ARG A 342 -32.20 -8.71 5.70
C ARG A 342 -32.90 -10.07 5.61
N PRO A 343 -33.43 -10.59 6.73
CA PRO A 343 -34.26 -11.78 6.72
C PRO A 343 -35.40 -11.66 5.70
N GLY A 344 -35.42 -12.56 4.72
CA GLY A 344 -36.43 -12.61 3.66
C GLY A 344 -36.13 -11.80 2.40
N GLU A 345 -35.03 -11.03 2.34
CA GLU A 345 -34.60 -10.38 1.09
C GLU A 345 -34.12 -11.42 0.07
N SER A 346 -34.41 -11.14 -1.20
CA SER A 346 -34.12 -12.02 -2.34
C SER A 346 -32.84 -11.60 -3.07
N VAL A 347 -32.35 -12.47 -3.98
CA VAL A 347 -31.26 -12.10 -4.89
C VAL A 347 -31.64 -10.89 -5.77
N ALA A 348 -32.92 -10.77 -6.16
CA ALA A 348 -33.41 -9.60 -6.88
C ALA A 348 -33.25 -8.30 -6.08
N ASP A 349 -33.50 -8.35 -4.77
CA ASP A 349 -33.29 -7.19 -3.89
C ASP A 349 -31.81 -6.79 -3.83
N MET A 350 -30.91 -7.78 -3.79
CA MET A 350 -29.48 -7.56 -3.79
C MET A 350 -29.01 -6.96 -5.11
N LEU A 351 -29.51 -7.45 -6.24
CA LEU A 351 -29.25 -6.87 -7.56
C LEU A 351 -29.74 -5.43 -7.65
N ARG A 352 -30.91 -5.12 -7.08
CA ARG A 352 -31.43 -3.75 -7.01
C ARG A 352 -30.54 -2.86 -6.14
N ILE A 353 -30.10 -3.35 -4.99
CA ILE A 353 -29.17 -2.62 -4.10
C ILE A 353 -27.80 -2.45 -4.76
N ALA A 354 -27.38 -3.36 -5.64
CA ALA A 354 -26.18 -3.23 -6.49
C ALA A 354 -26.33 -2.22 -7.65
N GLY A 355 -27.43 -1.46 -7.66
CA GLY A 355 -27.75 -0.50 -8.71
C GLY A 355 -28.37 -1.12 -9.96
N GLY A 356 -28.71 -2.41 -9.92
CA GLY A 356 -29.21 -3.17 -11.06
C GLY A 356 -28.10 -3.75 -11.93
N ALA A 357 -28.52 -4.61 -12.87
CA ALA A 357 -27.65 -5.12 -13.91
C ALA A 357 -27.19 -3.95 -14.82
N SER A 358 -25.94 -4.00 -15.29
CA SER A 358 -25.40 -2.98 -16.19
C SER A 358 -26.12 -3.01 -17.55
N THR A 359 -25.97 -1.97 -18.36
CA THR A 359 -26.51 -1.96 -19.74
C THR A 359 -25.90 -3.02 -20.64
N LEU A 360 -24.72 -3.52 -20.28
CA LEU A 360 -24.04 -4.61 -20.97
C LEU A 360 -24.37 -5.95 -20.34
N ALA A 361 -25.26 -6.05 -19.36
CA ALA A 361 -25.55 -7.33 -18.72
C ALA A 361 -26.34 -8.29 -19.62
N ASP A 362 -25.97 -9.56 -19.57
CA ASP A 362 -26.79 -10.65 -20.07
C ASP A 362 -27.93 -10.89 -19.08
N SER A 363 -29.12 -10.43 -19.42
CA SER A 363 -30.30 -10.53 -18.56
C SER A 363 -30.81 -11.97 -18.40
N SER A 364 -30.26 -12.93 -19.14
CA SER A 364 -30.71 -14.31 -19.11
C SER A 364 -29.84 -15.22 -18.25
N ARG A 365 -28.58 -14.85 -17.95
CA ARG A 365 -27.60 -15.78 -17.36
C ARG A 365 -26.84 -15.16 -16.19
N ALA A 366 -26.67 -15.97 -15.16
CA ALA A 366 -25.79 -15.66 -14.04
C ALA A 366 -25.08 -16.91 -13.56
N ILE A 367 -23.91 -16.74 -12.98
CA ILE A 367 -23.19 -17.80 -12.30
C ILE A 367 -23.44 -17.65 -10.81
N LEU A 368 -23.90 -18.73 -10.17
CA LEU A 368 -24.05 -18.83 -8.72
C LEU A 368 -22.95 -19.72 -8.16
N TYR A 369 -22.21 -19.19 -7.20
CA TYR A 369 -21.37 -19.96 -6.29
C TYR A 369 -22.13 -20.04 -4.97
N SER A 370 -22.48 -21.24 -4.51
CA SER A 370 -23.25 -21.40 -3.27
C SER A 370 -22.55 -22.36 -2.33
N LEU A 371 -22.57 -22.03 -1.04
CA LEU A 371 -22.03 -22.88 0.03
C LEU A 371 -23.03 -23.96 0.50
N ASP A 372 -24.31 -23.83 0.14
CA ASP A 372 -25.35 -24.79 0.53
C ASP A 372 -25.29 -26.12 -0.25
N ASP A 373 -24.60 -26.14 -1.40
CA ASP A 373 -24.54 -27.30 -2.29
C ASP A 373 -23.48 -28.32 -1.79
N LYS A 374 -23.85 -29.07 -0.75
CA LYS A 374 -22.98 -30.06 -0.05
C LYS A 374 -22.43 -31.18 -0.95
N GLY A 375 -22.90 -31.29 -2.20
CA GLY A 375 -22.49 -32.32 -3.17
C GLY A 375 -21.70 -31.78 -4.37
N THR A 376 -21.58 -30.46 -4.55
CA THR A 376 -20.86 -29.87 -5.68
C THR A 376 -20.29 -28.52 -5.27
N VAL A 377 -19.06 -28.52 -4.78
CA VAL A 377 -18.31 -27.28 -4.56
C VAL A 377 -17.95 -26.72 -5.93
N GLY A 378 -18.82 -25.91 -6.52
CA GLY A 378 -18.64 -25.42 -7.89
C GLY A 378 -19.62 -24.31 -8.28
N SER A 379 -19.20 -23.53 -9.28
CA SER A 379 -20.02 -22.53 -9.95
C SER A 379 -21.10 -23.19 -10.80
N ARG A 380 -22.34 -22.74 -10.70
CA ARG A 380 -23.45 -23.18 -11.55
C ARG A 380 -23.95 -22.01 -12.38
N GLU A 381 -24.01 -22.20 -13.70
CA GLU A 381 -24.72 -21.26 -14.55
C GLU A 381 -26.22 -21.50 -14.42
N LEU A 382 -26.97 -20.45 -14.13
CA LEU A 382 -28.41 -20.46 -13.91
C LEU A 382 -29.06 -19.33 -14.69
N ILE A 383 -30.36 -19.47 -14.94
CA ILE A 383 -31.15 -18.40 -15.51
C ILE A 383 -31.30 -17.32 -14.45
N LEU A 384 -30.95 -16.06 -14.78
CA LEU A 384 -30.98 -14.95 -13.83
C LEU A 384 -32.39 -14.76 -13.22
N GLY A 385 -33.44 -14.96 -14.03
CA GLY A 385 -34.83 -14.92 -13.58
C GLY A 385 -35.18 -15.98 -12.54
N ASP A 386 -34.59 -17.18 -12.62
CA ASP A 386 -34.89 -18.29 -11.70
C ASP A 386 -34.26 -18.05 -10.31
N ILE A 387 -33.09 -17.42 -10.28
CA ILE A 387 -32.40 -17.10 -9.02
C ILE A 387 -32.93 -15.81 -8.40
N ALA A 388 -33.52 -14.91 -9.18
CA ALA A 388 -33.96 -13.59 -8.72
C ALA A 388 -34.92 -13.67 -7.52
N SER A 389 -35.88 -14.61 -7.53
CA SER A 389 -36.85 -14.80 -6.44
C SER A 389 -36.32 -15.65 -5.28
N ARG A 390 -35.12 -16.21 -5.39
CA ARG A 390 -34.54 -17.06 -4.33
C ARG A 390 -34.17 -16.18 -3.12
N PRO A 391 -34.53 -16.59 -1.89
CA PRO A 391 -34.06 -15.89 -0.70
C PRO A 391 -32.54 -16.01 -0.57
N VAL A 392 -31.89 -14.97 -0.05
CA VAL A 392 -30.45 -14.99 0.17
C VAL A 392 -30.11 -16.01 1.26
N THR A 393 -29.43 -17.08 0.87
CA THR A 393 -28.75 -18.03 1.74
C THR A 393 -27.32 -17.55 1.88
N GLY A 394 -26.92 -17.06 3.05
CA GLY A 394 -25.64 -16.37 3.18
C GLY A 394 -24.46 -17.25 2.76
N GLY A 395 -23.44 -16.61 2.18
CA GLY A 395 -22.32 -17.32 1.57
C GLY A 395 -22.38 -17.40 0.04
N ASP A 396 -23.48 -16.95 -0.57
CA ASP A 396 -23.64 -16.99 -2.03
C ASP A 396 -22.82 -15.89 -2.73
N ILE A 397 -22.30 -16.21 -3.92
CA ILE A 397 -21.73 -15.24 -4.87
C ILE A 397 -22.54 -15.32 -6.16
N VAL A 398 -23.13 -14.20 -6.56
CA VAL A 398 -23.89 -14.06 -7.81
C VAL A 398 -23.07 -13.23 -8.77
N GLN A 399 -22.63 -13.85 -9.86
CA GLN A 399 -21.95 -13.18 -10.96
C GLN A 399 -22.91 -13.00 -12.13
N VAL A 400 -23.30 -11.76 -12.39
CA VAL A 400 -24.08 -11.40 -13.57
C VAL A 400 -23.15 -11.37 -14.78
N LEU A 401 -23.51 -12.08 -15.85
CA LEU A 401 -22.71 -12.11 -17.06
C LEU A 401 -22.93 -10.85 -17.90
N SER A 402 -21.97 -10.49 -18.74
CA SER A 402 -22.11 -9.44 -19.77
C SER A 402 -22.57 -10.05 -21.09
N GLN A 403 -23.35 -9.32 -21.88
CA GLN A 403 -23.49 -9.52 -23.31
C GLN A 403 -22.08 -9.48 -23.90
N GLY A 404 -21.64 -10.60 -24.48
CA GLY A 404 -20.29 -10.79 -24.97
C GLY A 404 -19.28 -11.37 -23.98
N SER A 405 -19.61 -11.55 -22.69
CA SER A 405 -18.81 -12.42 -21.81
C SER A 405 -19.15 -13.87 -22.14
N LEU A 406 -18.36 -14.43 -23.04
CA LEU A 406 -18.40 -15.82 -23.44
C LEU A 406 -17.86 -16.67 -22.28
N ALA A 407 -18.71 -17.00 -21.31
CA ALA A 407 -18.48 -18.14 -20.43
C ALA A 407 -18.78 -19.40 -21.22
N PHE A 408 -17.83 -19.77 -22.08
CA PHE A 408 -17.77 -21.13 -22.59
C PHE A 408 -17.16 -22.03 -21.51
N PRO A 409 -17.48 -23.34 -21.46
CA PRO A 409 -16.65 -24.31 -20.77
C PRO A 409 -15.18 -24.07 -21.13
N LEU A 410 -14.23 -24.34 -20.22
CA LEU A 410 -12.79 -24.13 -20.46
C LEU A 410 -12.26 -24.73 -21.77
N GLU A 411 -12.99 -25.67 -22.40
CA GLU A 411 -12.72 -26.28 -23.70
C GLU A 411 -13.19 -25.47 -24.92
N ARG A 412 -14.05 -24.46 -24.74
CA ARG A 412 -14.66 -23.65 -25.81
C ARG A 412 -14.35 -22.15 -25.70
N GLN A 413 -13.68 -21.70 -24.64
CA GLN A 413 -13.30 -20.29 -24.48
C GLN A 413 -12.08 -19.99 -25.33
N SER A 414 -12.23 -19.22 -26.41
CA SER A 414 -11.07 -18.85 -27.24
C SER A 414 -9.99 -18.19 -26.38
N VAL A 415 -8.79 -18.76 -26.35
CA VAL A 415 -7.63 -18.21 -25.66
C VAL A 415 -6.97 -17.17 -26.56
N VAL A 416 -6.50 -16.06 -25.98
CA VAL A 416 -5.74 -15.06 -26.69
C VAL A 416 -4.25 -15.33 -26.52
N VAL A 417 -3.53 -15.38 -27.64
CA VAL A 417 -2.08 -15.56 -27.69
C VAL A 417 -1.47 -14.39 -28.44
N ARG A 418 -0.48 -13.73 -27.84
CA ARG A 418 0.23 -12.62 -28.46
C ARG A 418 1.52 -13.10 -29.12
N LEU A 419 1.63 -12.90 -30.44
CA LEU A 419 2.84 -13.19 -31.21
C LEU A 419 3.52 -11.87 -31.64
N GLU A 420 4.79 -11.71 -31.29
CA GLU A 420 5.59 -10.53 -31.61
C GLU A 420 6.96 -10.89 -32.18
N GLY A 421 7.56 -9.95 -32.94
CA GLY A 421 8.91 -10.08 -33.49
C GLY A 421 8.95 -10.69 -34.89
N GLU A 422 9.89 -11.59 -35.13
CA GLU A 422 10.21 -12.21 -36.44
C GLU A 422 9.23 -13.31 -36.83
N VAL A 423 7.97 -12.91 -36.97
CA VAL A 423 6.85 -13.70 -37.51
C VAL A 423 6.27 -12.96 -38.72
N ASN A 424 5.75 -13.68 -39.71
CA ASN A 424 5.26 -13.04 -40.94
C ASN A 424 4.04 -12.13 -40.70
N ARG A 425 3.22 -12.43 -39.68
CA ARG A 425 2.10 -11.61 -39.23
C ARG A 425 2.10 -11.50 -37.70
N PRO A 426 2.75 -10.49 -37.09
CA PRO A 426 2.66 -10.27 -35.64
C PRO A 426 1.27 -9.77 -35.26
N GLY A 427 0.82 -10.11 -34.05
CA GLY A 427 -0.50 -9.73 -33.56
C GLY A 427 -1.07 -10.68 -32.51
N ASN A 428 -2.32 -10.43 -32.15
CA ASN A 428 -3.08 -11.28 -31.22
C ASN A 428 -3.87 -12.33 -32.00
N TYR A 429 -3.77 -13.58 -31.57
CA TYR A 429 -4.43 -14.74 -32.16
C TYR A 429 -5.44 -15.29 -31.18
N PHE A 430 -6.66 -15.48 -31.65
CA PHE A 430 -7.75 -16.10 -30.88
C PHE A 430 -7.88 -17.54 -31.34
N VAL A 431 -7.51 -18.48 -30.47
CA VAL A 431 -7.47 -19.91 -30.80
C VAL A 431 -8.21 -20.73 -29.76
N ALA A 432 -8.52 -21.98 -30.06
CA ALA A 432 -9.15 -22.85 -29.07
C ALA A 432 -8.19 -23.11 -27.88
N PRO A 433 -8.71 -23.40 -26.68
CA PRO A 433 -7.91 -23.89 -25.56
C PRO A 433 -7.04 -25.08 -25.97
N ASN A 434 -5.84 -25.18 -25.39
CA ASN A 434 -4.88 -26.24 -25.71
C ASN A 434 -4.51 -26.31 -27.21
N THR A 435 -4.62 -25.20 -27.94
CA THR A 435 -4.12 -25.14 -29.31
C THR A 435 -2.59 -25.26 -29.29
N PRO A 436 -2.00 -26.15 -30.11
CA PRO A 436 -0.56 -26.28 -30.23
C PRO A 436 0.08 -25.02 -30.80
N LEU A 437 1.28 -24.67 -30.32
CA LEU A 437 2.04 -23.51 -30.79
C LEU A 437 2.27 -23.53 -32.31
N SER A 438 2.50 -24.71 -32.90
CA SER A 438 2.67 -24.84 -34.36
C SER A 438 1.50 -24.24 -35.14
N GLN A 439 0.27 -24.49 -34.70
CA GLN A 439 -0.93 -24.03 -35.39
C GLN A 439 -1.05 -22.50 -35.37
N VAL A 440 -0.68 -21.84 -34.27
CA VAL A 440 -0.70 -20.37 -34.18
C VAL A 440 0.41 -19.75 -35.05
N ILE A 441 1.58 -20.39 -35.09
CA ILE A 441 2.67 -19.96 -35.98
C ILE A 441 2.29 -20.13 -37.45
N GLU A 442 1.58 -21.20 -37.81
CA GLU A 442 1.04 -21.40 -39.16
C GLU A 442 0.01 -20.33 -39.54
N GLN A 443 -0.91 -20.00 -38.63
CA GLN A 443 -1.86 -18.89 -38.82
C GLN A 443 -1.13 -17.55 -39.02
N ALA A 444 -0.01 -17.35 -38.31
CA ALA A 444 0.86 -16.19 -38.50
C ALA A 444 1.64 -16.20 -39.82
N GLY A 445 1.48 -17.23 -40.66
CA GLY A 445 2.18 -17.39 -41.92
C GLY A 445 3.61 -17.90 -41.75
N GLY A 446 3.98 -18.44 -40.59
CA GLY A 446 5.31 -18.92 -40.27
C GLY A 446 6.25 -17.85 -39.73
N LEU A 447 7.46 -18.28 -39.38
CA LEU A 447 8.56 -17.41 -38.96
C LEU A 447 9.21 -16.75 -40.17
N THR A 448 9.81 -15.57 -39.97
CA THR A 448 10.61 -14.93 -41.02
C THR A 448 11.97 -15.62 -41.16
N SER A 449 12.72 -15.32 -42.24
CA SER A 449 14.08 -15.81 -42.43
C SER A 449 15.11 -15.26 -41.43
N ARG A 450 14.75 -14.21 -40.67
CA ARG A 450 15.63 -13.59 -39.66
C ARG A 450 15.31 -14.05 -38.23
N ALA A 451 14.29 -14.90 -38.06
CA ALA A 451 13.87 -15.41 -36.77
C ALA A 451 14.98 -16.14 -36.03
N TYR A 452 15.15 -15.79 -34.76
CA TYR A 452 16.03 -16.52 -33.86
C TYR A 452 15.22 -17.35 -32.87
N VAL A 453 14.89 -18.57 -33.29
CA VAL A 453 14.07 -19.53 -32.54
C VAL A 453 14.65 -19.82 -31.15
N PHE A 454 15.95 -20.03 -31.03
CA PHE A 454 16.60 -20.22 -29.73
C PHE A 454 16.47 -19.00 -28.81
N GLY A 455 16.31 -17.79 -29.35
CA GLY A 455 16.11 -16.59 -28.53
C GLY A 455 14.66 -16.34 -28.10
N THR A 456 13.73 -17.22 -28.46
CA THR A 456 12.29 -16.99 -28.24
C THR A 456 11.97 -16.85 -26.75
N LYS A 457 11.22 -15.80 -26.40
CA LYS A 457 10.72 -15.55 -25.06
C LYS A 457 9.24 -15.92 -25.00
N LEU A 458 8.91 -16.96 -24.24
CA LEU A 458 7.52 -17.26 -23.84
C LEU A 458 7.30 -16.73 -22.41
N THR A 459 6.22 -15.98 -22.20
CA THR A 459 5.74 -15.63 -20.86
C THR A 459 4.30 -16.08 -20.67
N ARG A 460 4.01 -16.64 -19.51
CA ARG A 460 2.74 -17.27 -19.17
C ARG A 460 2.28 -16.85 -17.78
N VAL A 461 0.98 -16.61 -17.64
CA VAL A 461 0.38 -16.12 -16.38
C VAL A 461 0.44 -17.17 -15.27
N THR A 462 0.10 -18.43 -15.55
CA THR A 462 0.17 -19.52 -14.56
C THR A 462 1.59 -19.71 -14.02
N VAL A 463 2.60 -19.64 -14.89
CA VAL A 463 4.01 -19.66 -14.51
C VAL A 463 4.39 -18.45 -13.66
N ARG A 464 3.86 -17.25 -13.98
CA ARG A 464 4.08 -16.05 -13.16
C ARG A 464 3.56 -16.21 -11.75
N GLU A 465 2.34 -16.74 -11.59
CA GLU A 465 1.73 -16.96 -10.28
C GLU A 465 2.52 -17.98 -9.47
N GLN A 466 2.92 -19.10 -10.08
CA GLN A 466 3.76 -20.11 -9.42
C GLN A 466 5.12 -19.52 -8.99
N GLN A 467 5.75 -18.71 -9.85
CA GLN A 467 6.99 -18.01 -9.50
C GLN A 467 6.77 -17.01 -8.37
N ARG A 468 5.63 -16.31 -8.34
CA ARG A 468 5.28 -15.32 -7.30
C ARG A 468 5.12 -15.98 -5.94
N GLU A 469 4.48 -17.13 -5.87
CA GLU A 469 4.34 -17.90 -4.63
C GLU A 469 5.70 -18.36 -4.10
N GLY A 470 6.52 -19.01 -4.95
CA GLY A 470 7.87 -19.42 -4.54
C GLY A 470 8.78 -18.24 -4.20
N TYR A 471 8.62 -17.11 -4.88
CA TYR A 471 9.34 -15.88 -4.58
C TYR A 471 8.94 -15.31 -3.22
N ALA A 472 7.65 -15.29 -2.90
CA ALA A 472 7.15 -14.85 -1.60
C ALA A 472 7.68 -15.73 -0.46
N GLU A 473 7.64 -17.04 -0.62
CA GLU A 473 8.19 -17.97 0.38
C GLU A 473 9.70 -17.75 0.60
N ALA A 474 10.46 -17.54 -0.48
CA ALA A 474 11.89 -17.24 -0.39
C ALA A 474 12.16 -15.92 0.35
N LEU A 475 11.30 -14.90 0.19
CA LEU A 475 11.41 -13.63 0.92
C LEU A 475 11.10 -13.81 2.41
N ASP A 476 10.10 -14.61 2.76
CA ASP A 476 9.77 -14.92 4.15
C ASP A 476 10.89 -15.70 4.84
N GLN A 477 11.50 -16.66 4.14
CA GLN A 477 12.69 -17.38 4.62
C GLN A 477 13.88 -16.42 4.80
N LEU A 478 14.11 -15.51 3.86
CA LEU A 478 15.17 -14.49 3.97
C LEU A 478 14.93 -13.56 5.16
N GLU A 479 13.70 -13.10 5.37
CA GLU A 479 13.31 -12.27 6.51
C GLU A 479 13.54 -13.01 7.83
N THR A 480 13.12 -14.28 7.90
CA THR A 480 13.36 -15.14 9.06
C THR A 480 14.85 -15.31 9.33
N MET A 481 15.67 -15.52 8.29
CA MET A 481 17.14 -15.59 8.42
C MET A 481 17.77 -14.27 8.86
N LEU A 482 17.25 -13.13 8.41
CA LEU A 482 17.72 -11.80 8.84
C LEU A 482 17.35 -11.53 10.31
N ALA A 483 16.16 -11.98 10.73
CA ALA A 483 15.70 -11.90 12.11
C ALA A 483 16.46 -12.88 13.03
N SER A 484 16.84 -14.05 12.52
CA SER A 484 17.57 -15.09 13.26
C SER A 484 19.09 -15.04 13.07
N ALA A 485 19.61 -14.08 12.30
CA ALA A 485 21.04 -13.95 12.04
C ALA A 485 21.79 -13.80 13.38
N PRO A 486 22.85 -14.58 13.65
CA PRO A 486 23.21 -14.90 15.02
C PRO A 486 23.67 -13.70 15.86
N LEU A 487 23.14 -13.68 17.08
CA LEU A 487 23.78 -13.26 18.33
C LEU A 487 25.10 -14.04 18.62
N SER A 488 25.85 -14.46 17.60
CA SER A 488 27.00 -15.36 17.72
C SER A 488 28.19 -14.85 16.91
N SER A 489 29.04 -14.09 17.59
CA SER A 489 30.49 -14.28 17.60
C SER A 489 31.07 -13.40 18.68
N ASP A 490 31.98 -13.95 19.49
CA ASP A 490 32.80 -13.32 20.54
C ASP A 490 33.70 -12.16 20.06
N GLN A 491 33.23 -11.33 19.14
CA GLN A 491 33.88 -10.11 18.71
C GLN A 491 32.90 -8.95 18.84
N LEU A 492 33.31 -7.97 19.63
CA LEU A 492 32.68 -6.67 19.83
C LEU A 492 32.55 -5.93 18.49
N ILE A 493 31.56 -6.30 17.68
CA ILE A 493 31.12 -5.48 16.55
C ILE A 493 30.51 -4.22 17.16
N ALA A 494 31.08 -3.05 16.84
CA ALA A 494 30.59 -1.76 17.29
C ALA A 494 29.10 -1.61 16.92
N ALA A 495 28.26 -1.19 17.88
CA ALA A 495 26.80 -1.13 17.71
C ALA A 495 26.36 -0.34 16.45
N GLY A 496 27.13 0.67 16.03
CA GLY A 496 26.86 1.45 14.82
C GLY A 496 27.05 0.69 13.50
N GLU A 497 27.96 -0.28 13.43
CA GLU A 497 28.13 -1.10 12.22
C GLU A 497 26.96 -2.07 12.03
N ARG A 498 26.41 -2.62 13.14
CA ARG A 498 25.24 -3.50 13.12
C ARG A 498 24.00 -2.80 12.59
N GLU A 499 23.75 -1.57 13.04
CA GLU A 499 22.58 -0.80 12.61
C GLU A 499 22.64 -0.44 11.12
N SER A 500 23.84 -0.17 10.59
CA SER A 500 24.03 0.11 9.15
C SER A 500 23.78 -1.13 8.28
N GLN A 501 24.16 -2.32 8.76
CA GLN A 501 23.95 -3.59 8.06
C GLN A 501 22.48 -3.98 8.03
N LEU A 502 21.75 -3.81 9.14
CA LEU A 502 20.30 -4.06 9.20
C LEU A 502 19.52 -3.11 8.31
N ARG A 503 19.88 -1.82 8.27
CA ARG A 503 19.26 -0.86 7.34
C ARG A 503 19.48 -1.23 5.87
N ALA A 504 20.68 -1.65 5.51
CA ALA A 504 20.99 -2.10 4.15
C ALA A 504 20.24 -3.40 3.79
N ALA A 505 20.10 -4.33 4.74
CA ALA A 505 19.34 -5.56 4.56
C ALA A 505 17.84 -5.29 4.35
N ASN A 506 17.24 -4.45 5.17
CA ASN A 506 15.83 -4.06 5.03
C ASN A 506 15.58 -3.31 3.71
N ALA A 507 16.47 -2.40 3.33
CA ALA A 507 16.36 -1.70 2.04
C ALA A 507 16.47 -2.65 0.83
N LEU A 508 17.30 -3.69 0.93
CA LEU A 508 17.37 -4.74 -0.10
C LEU A 508 16.09 -5.58 -0.11
N LEU A 509 15.58 -5.98 1.06
CA LEU A 509 14.32 -6.72 1.18
C LEU A 509 13.14 -5.94 0.60
N ASP A 510 13.05 -4.64 0.90
CA ASP A 510 12.04 -3.74 0.32
C ASP A 510 12.16 -3.63 -1.20
N LYS A 511 13.39 -3.62 -1.72
CA LYS A 511 13.62 -3.59 -3.17
C LYS A 511 13.21 -4.89 -3.84
N LEU A 512 13.44 -6.03 -3.19
CA LEU A 512 13.04 -7.36 -3.66
C LEU A 512 11.51 -7.54 -3.60
N ARG A 513 10.85 -7.10 -2.51
CA ARG A 513 9.39 -7.12 -2.38
C ARG A 513 8.65 -6.36 -3.48
N ARG A 514 9.30 -5.35 -4.08
CA ARG A 514 8.73 -4.55 -5.17
C ARG A 514 9.01 -5.13 -6.56
N SER A 515 9.86 -6.15 -6.68
CA SER A 515 10.13 -6.80 -7.97
C SER A 515 9.18 -7.97 -8.17
N GLU A 516 8.57 -8.03 -9.35
CA GLU A 516 7.62 -9.08 -9.73
C GLU A 516 8.26 -10.05 -10.73
N PRO A 517 8.00 -11.36 -10.61
CA PRO A 517 8.36 -12.34 -11.63
C PRO A 517 7.67 -12.04 -12.98
N ASP A 518 8.35 -12.29 -14.09
CA ASP A 518 7.81 -11.99 -15.43
C ASP A 518 6.99 -13.15 -16.02
N GLY A 519 7.02 -14.34 -15.40
CA GLY A 519 6.33 -15.54 -15.87
C GLY A 519 7.01 -16.22 -17.04
N ARG A 520 8.33 -16.01 -17.22
CA ARG A 520 9.07 -16.59 -18.35
C ARG A 520 9.15 -18.12 -18.25
N LEU A 521 8.78 -18.79 -19.33
CA LEU A 521 9.02 -20.21 -19.54
C LEU A 521 10.28 -20.39 -20.40
N VAL A 522 11.24 -21.16 -19.91
CA VAL A 522 12.45 -21.51 -20.68
C VAL A 522 12.12 -22.67 -21.60
N LEU A 523 12.28 -22.46 -22.91
CA LEU A 523 12.09 -23.51 -23.91
C LEU A 523 13.40 -24.30 -24.07
N ASP A 524 13.33 -25.61 -23.91
CA ASP A 524 14.46 -26.51 -24.18
C ASP A 524 14.57 -26.73 -25.70
N LEU A 525 15.38 -25.89 -26.34
CA LEU A 525 15.57 -25.92 -27.80
C LEU A 525 17.06 -26.01 -28.14
N PRO A 526 17.44 -26.89 -29.10
CA PRO A 526 18.78 -26.84 -29.67
C PRO A 526 19.07 -25.47 -30.28
N TYR A 527 20.30 -24.97 -30.15
CA TYR A 527 20.70 -23.64 -30.67
C TYR A 527 20.48 -23.48 -32.19
N ALA A 528 20.57 -24.59 -32.94
CA ALA A 528 20.45 -24.61 -34.40
C ALA A 528 19.00 -24.77 -34.87
N SER A 529 18.03 -24.81 -33.96
CA SER A 529 16.62 -25.02 -34.31
C SER A 529 16.10 -23.89 -35.19
N THR A 530 15.36 -24.28 -36.23
CA THR A 530 14.64 -23.38 -37.14
C THR A 530 13.14 -23.40 -36.90
N THR A 531 12.66 -24.28 -36.02
CA THR A 531 11.24 -24.46 -35.68
C THR A 531 11.03 -24.38 -34.18
N LEU A 532 9.93 -23.76 -33.77
CA LEU A 532 9.47 -23.74 -32.39
C LEU A 532 8.89 -25.11 -31.98
N PRO A 533 8.81 -25.44 -30.68
CA PRO A 533 8.24 -26.70 -30.21
C PRO A 533 6.74 -26.70 -30.51
N GLY A 534 6.33 -27.48 -31.51
CA GLY A 534 4.98 -27.43 -32.05
C GLY A 534 3.93 -28.04 -31.12
N ASP A 535 4.33 -28.98 -30.28
CA ASP A 535 3.53 -29.71 -29.30
C ASP A 535 3.21 -28.89 -28.02
N LEU A 536 3.85 -27.74 -27.84
CA LEU A 536 3.58 -26.86 -26.71
C LEU A 536 2.14 -26.34 -26.77
N LEU A 537 1.32 -26.78 -25.83
CA LEU A 537 -0.06 -26.32 -25.68
C LEU A 537 -0.09 -24.92 -25.09
N LEU A 538 -0.81 -24.02 -25.76
CA LEU A 538 -0.90 -22.62 -25.37
C LEU A 538 -2.04 -22.36 -24.39
N GLU A 539 -1.75 -21.46 -23.46
CA GLU A 539 -2.69 -20.98 -22.45
C GLU A 539 -3.17 -19.56 -22.77
N ASN A 540 -4.24 -19.15 -22.08
CA ASN A 540 -4.78 -17.81 -22.24
C ASN A 540 -3.79 -16.73 -21.77
N ASN A 541 -3.60 -15.71 -22.61
CA ASN A 541 -2.64 -14.63 -22.43
C ASN A 541 -1.16 -15.06 -22.49
N ASP A 542 -0.85 -16.19 -23.15
CA ASP A 542 0.53 -16.49 -23.51
C ASP A 542 1.08 -15.40 -24.44
N SER A 543 2.28 -14.93 -24.15
CA SER A 543 2.99 -13.96 -24.99
C SER A 543 4.30 -14.56 -25.48
N ILE A 544 4.46 -14.63 -26.79
CA ILE A 544 5.60 -15.22 -27.48
C ILE A 544 6.28 -14.13 -28.29
N VAL A 545 7.54 -13.87 -27.96
CA VAL A 545 8.36 -12.89 -28.67
C VAL A 545 9.49 -13.64 -29.35
N VAL A 546 9.51 -13.62 -30.68
CA VAL A 546 10.57 -14.23 -31.49
C VAL A 546 11.55 -13.12 -31.93
N PRO A 547 12.74 -13.01 -31.33
CA PRO A 547 13.66 -11.92 -31.66
C PRO A 547 14.36 -12.16 -33.02
N PRO A 548 14.94 -11.10 -33.62
CA PRO A 548 15.87 -11.24 -34.73
C PRO A 548 17.16 -11.92 -34.32
N ARG A 549 17.75 -12.67 -35.25
CA ARG A 549 19.08 -13.24 -35.09
C ARG A 549 20.13 -12.11 -35.11
N ILE A 550 20.75 -11.89 -33.96
CA ILE A 550 21.97 -11.10 -33.81
C ILE A 550 23.20 -12.00 -33.87
N ASP A 551 24.37 -11.50 -34.26
CA ASP A 551 25.63 -12.26 -34.38
C ASP A 551 26.68 -11.84 -33.34
N THR A 552 26.22 -11.29 -32.22
CA THR A 552 27.09 -10.76 -31.15
C THR A 552 26.86 -11.45 -29.82
N ILE A 553 27.86 -11.40 -28.95
CA ILE A 553 27.74 -11.72 -27.53
C ILE A 553 28.12 -10.52 -26.68
N GLY A 554 27.51 -10.39 -25.50
CA GLY A 554 27.86 -9.36 -24.53
C GLY A 554 28.84 -9.89 -23.48
N VAL A 555 29.86 -9.10 -23.12
CA VAL A 555 30.71 -9.37 -21.94
C VAL A 555 30.70 -8.14 -21.04
N PHE A 556 30.09 -8.27 -19.87
CA PHE A 556 29.83 -7.16 -18.95
C PHE A 556 30.28 -7.44 -17.51
N GLY A 557 30.33 -6.38 -16.70
CA GLY A 557 30.73 -6.43 -15.30
C GLY A 557 32.21 -6.11 -15.09
N ALA A 558 32.85 -6.82 -14.15
CA ALA A 558 34.21 -6.58 -13.66
C ALA A 558 35.32 -7.06 -14.62
N VAL A 559 35.20 -6.76 -15.90
CA VAL A 559 36.23 -6.97 -16.95
C VAL A 559 36.89 -5.64 -17.31
N TYR A 560 38.09 -5.67 -17.91
CA TYR A 560 38.81 -4.43 -18.25
C TYR A 560 38.12 -3.62 -19.35
N ARG A 561 37.46 -4.29 -20.31
CA ARG A 561 36.75 -3.67 -21.44
C ARG A 561 35.37 -4.30 -21.65
N PRO A 562 34.34 -3.86 -20.89
CA PRO A 562 32.97 -4.30 -21.10
C PRO A 562 32.50 -3.91 -22.51
N ALA A 563 32.10 -4.88 -23.33
CA ALA A 563 31.74 -4.65 -24.72
C ALA A 563 30.92 -5.82 -25.30
N SER A 564 30.29 -5.56 -26.44
CA SER A 564 29.68 -6.59 -27.29
C SER A 564 30.67 -7.01 -28.37
N PHE A 565 30.88 -8.32 -28.55
CA PHE A 565 31.82 -8.87 -29.51
C PHE A 565 31.08 -9.66 -30.59
N ARG A 566 31.45 -9.44 -31.85
CA ARG A 566 30.94 -10.23 -32.97
C ARG A 566 31.46 -11.67 -32.90
N LEU A 567 30.59 -12.63 -33.17
CA LEU A 567 30.93 -14.04 -33.27
C LEU A 567 31.75 -14.30 -34.54
N GLY A 568 32.84 -15.06 -34.38
CA GLY A 568 33.64 -15.55 -35.49
C GLY A 568 33.07 -16.83 -36.10
N THR A 569 33.71 -17.31 -37.17
CA THR A 569 33.34 -18.55 -37.88
C THR A 569 33.66 -19.83 -37.11
N ALA A 570 34.55 -19.78 -36.12
CA ALA A 570 34.90 -20.91 -35.26
C ALA A 570 34.15 -20.84 -33.90
N PRO A 571 33.66 -21.97 -33.37
CA PRO A 571 32.99 -22.02 -32.07
C PRO A 571 33.99 -21.72 -30.95
N ALA A 572 33.99 -20.47 -30.48
CA ALA A 572 34.82 -20.02 -29.37
C ALA A 572 34.14 -20.27 -28.00
N ARG A 573 34.95 -20.37 -26.95
CA ARG A 573 34.47 -20.54 -25.57
C ARG A 573 34.30 -19.20 -24.86
N VAL A 574 33.48 -19.17 -23.82
CA VAL A 574 33.28 -17.98 -22.97
C VAL A 574 34.60 -17.38 -22.48
N ARG A 575 35.55 -18.22 -22.04
CA ARG A 575 36.87 -17.76 -21.56
C ARG A 575 37.59 -16.88 -22.57
N GLU A 576 37.56 -17.24 -23.85
CA GLU A 576 38.25 -16.49 -24.91
C GLU A 576 37.67 -15.07 -25.09
N TYR A 577 36.35 -14.92 -24.94
CA TYR A 577 35.73 -13.60 -25.01
C TYR A 577 35.97 -12.76 -23.75
N VAL A 578 36.07 -13.38 -22.58
CA VAL A 578 36.53 -12.69 -21.36
C VAL A 578 37.97 -12.19 -21.54
N GLU A 579 38.84 -12.97 -22.18
CA GLU A 579 40.21 -12.55 -22.52
C GLU A 579 40.23 -11.42 -23.56
N ARG A 580 39.39 -11.48 -24.60
CA ARG A 580 39.20 -10.38 -25.57
C ARG A 580 38.70 -9.09 -24.91
N ALA A 581 37.92 -9.20 -23.83
CA ALA A 581 37.53 -8.08 -22.98
C ALA A 581 38.67 -7.57 -22.07
N GLY A 582 39.92 -7.99 -22.31
CA GLY A 582 41.10 -7.64 -21.52
C GLY A 582 41.26 -8.46 -20.24
N GLY A 583 40.45 -9.52 -20.06
CA GLY A 583 40.44 -10.34 -18.87
C GLY A 583 39.61 -9.76 -17.73
N ALA A 584 39.50 -10.54 -16.66
CA ALA A 584 38.82 -10.14 -15.44
C ALA A 584 39.71 -9.22 -14.58
N THR A 585 39.13 -8.13 -14.06
CA THR A 585 39.85 -7.17 -13.21
C THR A 585 40.28 -7.77 -11.87
N ARG A 586 41.15 -7.07 -11.12
CA ARG A 586 41.57 -7.50 -9.76
C ARG A 586 40.42 -7.67 -8.77
N PHE A 587 39.34 -6.90 -9.00
CA PHE A 587 38.13 -6.91 -8.19
C PHE A 587 37.06 -7.87 -8.72
N ALA A 588 37.32 -8.62 -9.80
CA ALA A 588 36.35 -9.55 -10.37
C ALA A 588 36.18 -10.80 -9.51
N ASP A 589 34.93 -11.19 -9.24
CA ASP A 589 34.62 -12.46 -8.62
C ASP A 589 34.54 -13.56 -9.67
N LYS A 590 35.72 -14.10 -9.99
CA LYS A 590 35.85 -15.19 -10.96
C LYS A 590 35.04 -16.42 -10.56
N ARG A 591 34.71 -16.63 -9.29
CA ARG A 591 34.03 -17.87 -8.81
C ARG A 591 32.54 -17.87 -9.16
N ASN A 592 31.94 -16.69 -9.28
CA ASN A 592 30.53 -16.49 -9.54
C ASN A 592 30.29 -15.88 -10.92
N ILE A 593 31.05 -16.29 -11.94
CA ILE A 593 30.73 -15.92 -13.32
C ILE A 593 29.45 -16.64 -13.76
N PHE A 594 28.58 -15.91 -14.45
CA PHE A 594 27.35 -16.45 -15.03
C PHE A 594 27.26 -16.13 -16.52
N LEU A 595 26.69 -17.06 -17.26
CA LEU A 595 26.40 -16.95 -18.68
C LEU A 595 24.90 -17.05 -18.85
N VAL A 596 24.28 -15.98 -19.33
CA VAL A 596 22.85 -15.93 -19.66
C VAL A 596 22.71 -16.18 -21.14
N ARG A 597 22.00 -17.25 -21.50
CA ARG A 597 21.69 -17.63 -22.87
C ARG A 597 20.56 -16.77 -23.42
N ALA A 598 20.44 -16.70 -24.74
CA ALA A 598 19.35 -15.98 -25.40
C ALA A 598 17.94 -16.53 -25.03
N ASN A 599 17.79 -17.85 -24.86
CA ASN A 599 16.54 -18.47 -24.38
C ASN A 599 16.23 -18.15 -22.90
N GLY A 600 17.16 -17.54 -22.16
CA GLY A 600 17.02 -17.19 -20.75
C GLY A 600 17.64 -18.18 -19.78
N GLU A 601 18.20 -19.29 -20.27
CA GLU A 601 18.93 -20.24 -19.43
C GLU A 601 20.17 -19.58 -18.80
N VAL A 602 20.46 -19.86 -17.53
CA VAL A 602 21.64 -19.33 -16.83
C VAL A 602 22.60 -20.45 -16.44
N LEU A 603 23.83 -20.37 -16.94
CA LEU A 603 24.92 -21.27 -16.60
C LEU A 603 25.85 -20.61 -15.60
N THR A 604 26.14 -21.33 -14.51
CA THR A 604 27.09 -20.89 -13.48
C THR A 604 28.49 -21.46 -13.75
N ARG A 605 29.51 -20.95 -13.05
CA ARG A 605 30.86 -21.53 -13.11
C ARG A 605 30.89 -23.03 -12.77
N LYS A 606 30.10 -23.47 -11.78
CA LYS A 606 30.01 -24.89 -11.38
C LYS A 606 29.46 -25.75 -12.53
N ASN A 607 28.55 -25.18 -13.31
CA ASN A 607 27.95 -25.83 -14.48
C ASN A 607 28.72 -25.56 -15.78
N GLY A 608 30.02 -25.22 -15.68
CA GLY A 608 30.91 -25.12 -16.82
C GLY A 608 30.83 -23.82 -17.64
N ALA A 609 30.27 -22.73 -17.12
CA ALA A 609 30.09 -21.47 -17.87
C ALA A 609 31.34 -20.99 -18.62
N LEU A 610 32.54 -21.07 -18.03
CA LEU A 610 33.80 -20.64 -18.69
C LEU A 610 34.19 -21.50 -19.90
N ASN A 611 33.84 -22.79 -19.85
CA ASN A 611 34.18 -23.77 -20.87
C ASN A 611 33.06 -23.96 -21.89
N ALA A 612 31.88 -23.40 -21.63
CA ALA A 612 30.75 -23.44 -22.52
C ALA A 612 31.07 -22.74 -23.84
N ARG A 613 30.54 -23.32 -24.93
CA ARG A 613 30.51 -22.64 -26.24
C ARG A 613 29.53 -21.47 -26.15
N VAL A 614 29.88 -20.37 -26.79
CA VAL A 614 29.00 -19.20 -26.88
C VAL A 614 28.09 -19.30 -28.08
N TYR A 615 26.86 -18.82 -27.92
CA TYR A 615 25.86 -18.70 -28.96
C TYR A 615 25.47 -17.23 -29.17
N PRO A 616 24.87 -16.90 -30.32
CA PRO A 616 24.44 -15.54 -30.58
C PRO A 616 23.41 -15.06 -29.54
N GLY A 617 23.60 -13.81 -29.08
CA GLY A 617 22.80 -13.22 -28.02
C GLY A 617 23.15 -13.63 -26.60
N ASP A 618 24.16 -14.48 -26.41
CA ASP A 618 24.67 -14.81 -25.08
C ASP A 618 25.25 -13.58 -24.37
N VAL A 619 25.03 -13.52 -23.06
CA VAL A 619 25.56 -12.49 -22.18
C VAL A 619 26.40 -13.12 -21.08
N VAL A 620 27.69 -12.79 -21.07
CA VAL A 620 28.63 -13.16 -20.01
C VAL A 620 28.68 -12.04 -18.99
N PHE A 621 28.32 -12.34 -17.74
CA PHE A 621 28.39 -11.38 -16.65
C PHE A 621 29.43 -11.79 -15.61
N MET A 622 30.39 -10.89 -15.36
CA MET A 622 31.44 -11.05 -14.36
C MET A 622 31.14 -10.15 -13.15
N PRO A 623 30.69 -10.66 -12.01
CA PRO A 623 30.42 -9.83 -10.85
C PRO A 623 31.70 -9.29 -10.20
N VAL A 624 31.54 -8.27 -9.35
CA VAL A 624 32.61 -7.76 -8.47
C VAL A 624 32.68 -8.59 -7.19
N LYS A 625 33.89 -8.79 -6.66
CA LYS A 625 34.13 -9.42 -5.34
C LYS A 625 33.48 -8.54 -4.27
N ALA A 626 32.52 -9.10 -3.55
CA ALA A 626 32.12 -8.55 -2.28
C ALA A 626 33.31 -8.66 -1.31
N GLN A 627 33.70 -7.56 -0.66
CA GLN A 627 34.65 -7.62 0.45
C GLN A 627 33.98 -8.43 1.58
N SER A 628 34.63 -9.52 1.99
CA SER A 628 34.09 -10.44 2.98
C SER A 628 34.06 -9.79 4.37
N SER A 629 32.99 -9.09 4.70
CA SER A 629 32.38 -9.24 6.01
C SER A 629 31.44 -10.46 5.92
N SER A 630 31.36 -11.24 7.00
CA SER A 630 30.62 -12.50 7.14
C SER A 630 29.19 -12.51 6.54
N PHE A 631 28.57 -11.34 6.40
CA PHE A 631 27.24 -11.08 5.83
C PHE A 631 27.10 -11.44 4.33
N TRP A 632 28.03 -11.02 3.46
CA TRP A 632 27.91 -11.23 2.00
C TRP A 632 28.18 -12.68 1.56
N ALA A 633 28.92 -13.43 2.38
CA ALA A 633 29.18 -14.84 2.12
C ALA A 633 27.94 -15.72 2.33
N LYS A 634 27.00 -15.30 3.20
CA LYS A 634 25.73 -15.99 3.48
C LYS A 634 24.62 -15.61 2.49
N LEU A 635 24.54 -14.33 2.11
CA LEU A 635 23.66 -13.85 1.03
C LEU A 635 23.97 -14.51 -0.33
N ARG A 636 25.23 -14.92 -0.55
CA ARG A 636 25.67 -15.67 -1.72
C ARG A 636 24.93 -17.00 -1.90
N ASP A 637 24.61 -17.69 -0.81
CA ASP A 637 23.89 -18.97 -0.86
C ASP A 637 22.42 -18.75 -1.23
N ILE A 638 21.84 -17.60 -0.85
CA ILE A 638 20.47 -17.17 -1.18
C ILE A 638 20.36 -16.67 -2.62
N THR A 639 21.36 -15.97 -3.17
CA THR A 639 21.41 -15.73 -4.62
C THR A 639 21.44 -17.04 -5.41
N GLN A 640 22.01 -18.11 -4.87
CA GLN A 640 21.95 -19.43 -5.52
C GLN A 640 20.52 -20.00 -5.50
N ILE A 641 19.75 -19.79 -4.44
CA ILE A 641 18.35 -20.26 -4.30
C ILE A 641 17.38 -19.43 -5.14
N VAL A 642 17.45 -18.09 -5.06
CA VAL A 642 16.62 -17.17 -5.87
C VAL A 642 16.90 -17.33 -7.37
N PHE A 643 18.14 -17.60 -7.77
CA PHE A 643 18.45 -17.94 -9.17
C PHE A 643 18.09 -19.37 -9.56
N GLN A 644 18.08 -20.34 -8.63
CA GLN A 644 17.62 -21.71 -8.91
C GLN A 644 16.09 -21.79 -9.06
N LEU A 645 15.34 -20.97 -8.32
CA LEU A 645 13.89 -20.84 -8.47
C LEU A 645 13.52 -20.19 -9.82
N GLY A 646 14.37 -19.30 -10.36
CA GLY A 646 14.23 -18.74 -11.71
C GLY A 646 14.48 -19.73 -12.86
N LEU A 647 15.00 -20.94 -12.58
CA LEU A 647 15.33 -21.96 -13.59
C LEU A 647 14.60 -23.29 -13.39
N GLY A 648 13.71 -23.42 -12.41
CA GLY A 648 13.30 -24.73 -11.88
C GLY A 648 11.81 -24.93 -11.63
N ALA A 649 10.90 -24.28 -12.37
CA ALA A 649 9.45 -24.47 -12.20
C ALA A 649 8.76 -25.22 -13.35
N ALA A 650 9.49 -25.86 -14.26
CA ALA A 650 8.87 -26.61 -15.36
C ALA A 650 9.63 -27.90 -15.71
N THR A 651 9.68 -28.88 -14.79
CA THR A 651 9.94 -30.28 -15.18
C THR A 651 9.20 -31.35 -14.38
N VAL A 652 8.30 -31.04 -13.43
CA VAL A 652 7.48 -32.10 -12.79
C VAL A 652 6.04 -31.65 -12.56
N ALA A 653 5.25 -31.66 -13.63
CA ALA A 653 3.79 -31.87 -13.60
C ALA A 653 3.35 -32.52 -14.92
N ALA A 654 4.09 -33.56 -15.34
CA ALA A 654 3.75 -34.42 -16.47
C ALA A 654 4.07 -35.88 -16.15
N ILE A 655 3.83 -36.32 -14.90
CA ILE A 655 3.69 -37.74 -14.53
C ILE A 655 2.66 -37.82 -13.39
N ASN A 656 1.38 -37.70 -13.76
CA ASN A 656 0.23 -38.53 -13.36
C ASN A 656 -1.07 -37.83 -13.75
#